data_AF-A0A6A6XL52-F1
#
_entry.id   AF-A0A6A6XL52-F1
#
_cell.length_a   1.000
_cell.length_b   1.000
_cell.length_c   1.000
_cell.angle_alpha   90.00
_cell.angle_beta   90.00
_cell.angle_gamma   90.00
#
_symmetry.space_group_name_H-M   'P 1'
#
loop_
_entity.id
_entity.type
_entity.pdbx_description
1 polymer ?
#
loop_
_entity_poly.entity_id
_entity_poly.type
_entity_poly.pdbx_seq_one_letter_code
_entity_poly.pdbx_strand_id
1 'polypeptide(L)'
;MGGIKRKSATPAQTDTKTKSKKVKVEKSSSKQSAKHDVAHRPKASKKPKIKDDSDDLIESDTSEDENGFHGFAANKEATVGTSEDEDSEVDVEAQTSEDSEPKKEKRSKKVSQEEYKTSALAALNANSSREAHAKQKVLAKERKAAKPNADIIERSKKLWEKLRLKSHTEKEERNKLVVELFEIVTGRVKDFVFKHDSVRVVQCAVKYSNMEQRRMIARELKGEFKTLAEGKYSKFLIAKLLEKGDPEILELIISEFYGHVRRMINHPEAAWILDDTYRQVATTTQKTRLLREWYGPEFSIQGLNTKGPITAELSAILEESPEKRKPIMEHLEIQINQLIQKKLTGFTMLHDAMLQYFLACKPGTSEANDFLEHLKPDATIKEGEEPDNVDLLKNLAFTKPGSRLVSLALAYGTAKDRKLFLRPYKDTIHMMAFDANAHHVLLAAMAVVDDTKLTSKSIFGELLPTNDSLPDKVLELTNDVRARTVLLYPFASDSKWLLDDNTRERLAELYAIRTTTSKKDPTIRLQEIARPIEAQLLTAITSRAADFASFSFGLQFLGEVLVGAPEVEPKKRQEALAEVARLSQQILDSSLPTSSGDEKAASHGKNMLKTLVQGGKFDPKTRKVVPVEPPLGFADIFWDQIKDNVVQWATGPGSFVIVGLVESEGFEKKGEVLKALKKERKQLEAAAGPAMPERLKELPKKQKKGKKNAKDEKAEVRPERNAGARLLLEKL
;
A
#
# COMPACT_ATOMS: atom_id res chain seq x y z
N MET A 1 62.14 -7.28 14.92
CA MET A 1 63.03 -6.74 13.85
C MET A 1 62.18 -6.55 12.60
N GLY A 2 62.32 -5.51 11.77
CA GLY A 2 62.43 -4.07 12.07
C GLY A 2 61.13 -3.37 11.59
N GLY A 3 60.87 -2.07 11.73
CA GLY A 3 61.72 -0.89 12.00
C GLY A 3 61.49 0.18 10.89
N ILE A 4 61.41 1.50 11.10
CA ILE A 4 61.55 2.35 12.29
C ILE A 4 60.66 3.63 12.17
N LYS A 5 59.88 3.93 13.23
CA LYS A 5 59.46 5.22 13.84
C LYS A 5 59.13 6.52 13.02
N ARG A 6 58.17 7.27 13.61
CA ARG A 6 57.93 8.75 13.59
C ARG A 6 57.24 9.36 12.34
N LYS A 7 56.62 10.55 12.39
CA LYS A 7 55.76 11.27 13.38
C LYS A 7 55.59 12.72 12.86
N SER A 8 54.40 13.35 12.98
CA SER A 8 54.14 14.81 12.87
C SER A 8 54.52 15.52 11.54
N ALA A 9 54.00 16.68 11.16
CA ALA A 9 52.73 17.38 11.48
C ALA A 9 52.48 18.48 10.41
N THR A 10 51.32 19.15 10.48
CA THR A 10 50.91 20.36 9.73
C THR A 10 51.90 21.53 9.88
N PRO A 11 51.95 22.54 8.96
CA PRO A 11 50.87 23.53 8.83
C PRO A 11 50.58 24.06 7.40
N ALA A 12 49.68 25.06 7.34
CA ALA A 12 49.33 25.90 6.20
C ALA A 12 50.42 27.02 5.96
N GLN A 13 50.28 28.09 5.15
CA GLN A 13 49.10 28.77 4.58
C GLN A 13 49.49 29.73 3.41
N THR A 14 48.51 30.11 2.58
CA THR A 14 48.37 31.33 1.73
C THR A 14 49.56 32.23 1.31
N ASP A 15 49.61 32.56 0.01
CA ASP A 15 49.41 33.94 -0.54
C ASP A 15 49.14 33.86 -2.07
N THR A 16 48.20 34.57 -2.73
CA THR A 16 47.96 36.03 -3.02
C THR A 16 49.14 36.72 -3.75
N LYS A 17 49.03 37.79 -4.59
CA LYS A 17 48.04 38.87 -4.90
C LYS A 17 48.07 39.22 -6.43
N THR A 18 47.26 40.07 -7.10
CA THR A 18 45.80 40.34 -7.23
C THR A 18 45.52 41.31 -8.42
N LYS A 19 44.59 41.05 -9.37
CA LYS A 19 44.03 42.01 -10.39
C LYS A 19 42.60 41.56 -10.82
N SER A 20 41.46 42.09 -10.32
CA SER A 20 40.79 43.41 -10.50
C SER A 20 39.92 43.52 -11.78
N LYS A 21 38.65 43.98 -11.81
CA LYS A 21 37.75 44.61 -10.77
C LYS A 21 36.26 44.70 -11.24
N LYS A 22 35.27 44.48 -10.33
CA LYS A 22 33.80 44.89 -10.32
C LYS A 22 32.85 44.40 -11.46
N VAL A 23 31.56 43.98 -11.32
CA VAL A 23 30.44 43.97 -10.30
C VAL A 23 29.56 45.26 -10.25
N LYS A 24 28.19 45.28 -10.21
CA LYS A 24 27.12 44.22 -10.11
C LYS A 24 26.30 44.04 -11.44
N VAL A 25 24.96 44.04 -11.65
CA VAL A 25 23.70 44.41 -10.91
C VAL A 25 22.59 43.31 -10.99
N GLU A 26 21.32 43.58 -11.37
CA GLU A 26 20.17 42.62 -11.36
C GLU A 26 18.98 42.98 -12.32
N LYS A 27 18.10 41.97 -12.59
CA LYS A 27 16.60 41.99 -12.71
C LYS A 27 15.83 42.55 -13.94
N SER A 28 15.18 41.62 -14.65
CA SER A 28 13.74 41.54 -15.05
C SER A 28 12.92 42.78 -15.46
N SER A 29 12.24 42.74 -16.63
CA SER A 29 10.78 42.42 -16.73
C SER A 29 10.18 42.55 -18.16
N SER A 30 8.94 42.08 -18.29
CA SER A 30 8.03 41.81 -19.42
C SER A 30 7.77 42.83 -20.58
N LYS A 31 7.28 42.25 -21.70
CA LYS A 31 6.09 42.60 -22.55
C LYS A 31 6.21 43.29 -23.95
N GLN A 32 5.65 42.57 -24.93
CA GLN A 32 4.78 42.98 -26.07
C GLN A 32 5.30 43.63 -27.39
N SER A 33 4.72 43.12 -28.50
CA SER A 33 4.52 43.74 -29.85
C SER A 33 5.75 43.96 -30.77
N ALA A 34 5.65 43.90 -32.11
CA ALA A 34 4.64 43.28 -33.01
C ALA A 34 5.13 43.16 -34.48
N LYS A 35 4.53 42.22 -35.23
CA LYS A 35 4.25 42.20 -36.70
C LYS A 35 5.37 42.24 -37.79
N HIS A 36 4.97 41.63 -38.91
CA HIS A 36 5.37 41.79 -40.32
C HIS A 36 6.52 40.97 -40.94
N ASP A 37 6.35 40.79 -42.25
CA ASP A 37 6.98 39.82 -43.15
C ASP A 37 8.44 40.17 -43.53
N VAL A 38 9.13 39.18 -44.11
CA VAL A 38 9.52 39.23 -45.54
C VAL A 38 9.94 37.82 -45.99
N ALA A 39 9.68 37.47 -47.24
CA ALA A 39 10.03 36.17 -47.82
C ALA A 39 11.34 36.23 -48.62
N HIS A 40 12.13 35.14 -48.62
CA HIS A 40 12.68 34.63 -49.88
C HIS A 40 13.03 33.13 -49.86
N ARG A 41 12.74 32.47 -50.99
CA ARG A 41 13.27 31.16 -51.42
C ARG A 41 14.67 31.36 -52.08
N PRO A 42 15.55 30.35 -52.30
CA PRO A 42 15.16 29.07 -52.91
C PRO A 42 15.99 27.80 -52.58
N LYS A 43 15.39 26.63 -52.86
CA LYS A 43 16.00 25.54 -53.66
C LYS A 43 14.90 24.58 -54.15
N ALA A 44 15.19 23.76 -55.16
CA ALA A 44 14.18 23.24 -56.08
C ALA A 44 13.87 21.73 -55.96
N SER A 45 12.56 21.45 -56.04
CA SER A 45 11.91 20.28 -56.67
C SER A 45 12.57 18.88 -56.63
N LYS A 46 11.85 17.93 -56.03
CA LYS A 46 11.65 16.58 -56.61
C LYS A 46 10.14 16.32 -56.78
N LYS A 47 9.79 15.50 -57.77
CA LYS A 47 8.40 15.15 -58.15
C LYS A 47 7.78 14.13 -57.17
N PRO A 48 6.43 14.02 -57.09
CA PRO A 48 5.75 13.23 -56.06
C PRO A 48 5.94 11.73 -56.23
N LYS A 49 5.91 10.99 -55.11
CA LYS A 49 5.58 9.56 -55.11
C LYS A 49 4.09 9.37 -54.87
N ILE A 50 3.54 8.37 -55.53
CA ILE A 50 2.12 7.98 -55.48
C ILE A 50 1.88 7.17 -54.19
N LYS A 51 0.65 7.25 -53.65
CA LYS A 51 0.22 6.40 -52.53
C LYS A 51 0.16 4.94 -52.95
N ASP A 52 0.51 4.04 -52.04
CA ASP A 52 0.07 2.66 -52.10
C ASP A 52 -0.84 2.41 -50.90
N ASP A 53 -2.15 2.27 -51.14
CA ASP A 53 -3.14 2.04 -50.09
C ASP A 53 -3.39 0.52 -49.98
N SER A 54 -2.64 -0.15 -49.10
CA SER A 54 -2.89 -1.52 -48.64
C SER A 54 -3.89 -1.50 -47.48
N ASP A 55 -5.19 -1.51 -47.80
CA ASP A 55 -6.32 -1.43 -46.87
C ASP A 55 -6.56 -2.77 -46.11
N ASP A 56 -5.54 -3.25 -45.41
CA ASP A 56 -5.70 -4.29 -44.41
C ASP A 56 -6.47 -3.74 -43.21
N LEU A 57 -7.54 -4.44 -42.83
CA LEU A 57 -8.43 -4.03 -41.74
C LEU A 57 -7.80 -4.32 -40.38
N ILE A 58 -6.81 -3.50 -40.02
CA ILE A 58 -6.40 -3.28 -38.64
C ILE A 58 -7.61 -2.71 -37.90
N GLU A 59 -8.35 -3.55 -37.17
CA GLU A 59 -9.35 -3.05 -36.22
C GLU A 59 -8.65 -2.16 -35.21
N SER A 60 -9.17 -0.94 -35.04
CA SER A 60 -8.54 0.10 -34.23
C SER A 60 -8.52 -0.29 -32.75
N ASP A 61 -7.39 -0.79 -32.27
CA ASP A 61 -7.07 -0.90 -30.84
C ASP A 61 -6.80 0.49 -30.25
N THR A 62 -7.83 1.33 -30.29
CA THR A 62 -7.91 2.58 -29.55
C THR A 62 -8.40 2.26 -28.15
N SER A 63 -7.46 2.06 -27.24
CA SER A 63 -7.73 2.06 -25.80
C SER A 63 -8.43 3.37 -25.42
N GLU A 64 -9.68 3.28 -24.95
CA GLU A 64 -10.25 4.38 -24.16
C GLU A 64 -9.42 4.49 -22.87
N ASP A 65 -8.84 5.66 -22.60
CA ASP A 65 -8.47 6.05 -21.24
C ASP A 65 -9.77 6.18 -20.43
N GLU A 66 -10.28 5.05 -19.91
CA GLU A 66 -11.39 5.02 -18.96
C GLU A 66 -10.92 5.59 -17.61
N ASN A 67 -10.83 6.93 -17.55
CA ASN A 67 -10.68 7.73 -16.33
C ASN A 67 -11.77 7.34 -15.32
N GLY A 68 -11.45 6.37 -14.47
CA GLY A 68 -12.40 5.73 -13.58
C GLY A 68 -11.92 4.47 -12.85
N PHE A 69 -10.81 3.82 -13.25
CA PHE A 69 -10.33 2.62 -12.52
C PHE A 69 -8.80 2.40 -12.57
N HIS A 70 -8.08 2.83 -11.53
CA HIS A 70 -6.69 2.38 -11.29
C HIS A 70 -6.70 0.96 -10.70
N GLY A 71 -6.69 -0.06 -11.56
CA GLY A 71 -6.63 -1.46 -11.14
C GLY A 71 -5.96 -2.43 -12.11
N PHE A 72 -5.46 -1.96 -13.27
CA PHE A 72 -4.72 -2.77 -14.22
C PHE A 72 -3.44 -2.05 -14.66
N ALA A 73 -2.34 -2.31 -13.96
CA ALA A 73 -1.00 -1.84 -14.29
C ALA A 73 -0.03 -3.04 -14.33
N ALA A 74 -0.02 -3.76 -15.45
CA ALA A 74 0.98 -4.77 -15.75
C ALA A 74 1.99 -4.18 -16.76
N ASN A 75 3.27 -4.11 -16.39
CA ASN A 75 4.27 -3.38 -17.16
C ASN A 75 4.68 -4.17 -18.42
N LYS A 76 4.46 -3.59 -19.62
CA LYS A 76 4.68 -4.27 -20.91
C LYS A 76 6.11 -4.09 -21.46
N GLU A 77 7.11 -4.72 -20.84
CA GLU A 77 8.41 -4.96 -21.48
C GLU A 77 8.92 -6.39 -21.24
N ALA A 78 8.44 -7.32 -22.08
CA ALA A 78 9.01 -8.66 -22.22
C ALA A 78 8.62 -9.25 -23.60
N THR A 79 9.44 -9.01 -24.63
CA THR A 79 9.26 -9.65 -25.94
C THR A 79 9.85 -11.06 -25.95
N VAL A 80 8.99 -12.07 -25.89
CA VAL A 80 9.34 -13.45 -26.26
C VAL A 80 8.44 -13.84 -27.42
N GLY A 81 9.04 -14.14 -28.57
CA GLY A 81 8.33 -14.71 -29.71
C GLY A 81 8.31 -16.24 -29.60
N THR A 82 7.19 -16.85 -29.93
CA THR A 82 7.05 -18.30 -30.06
C THR A 82 6.48 -18.60 -31.43
N SER A 83 7.09 -19.53 -32.16
CA SER A 83 6.57 -20.04 -33.43
C SER A 83 5.34 -20.92 -33.20
N GLU A 84 4.48 -20.97 -34.21
CA GLU A 84 3.40 -21.95 -34.31
C GLU A 84 3.99 -23.28 -34.81
N ASP A 85 3.63 -24.38 -34.16
CA ASP A 85 3.79 -25.75 -34.66
C ASP A 85 2.49 -26.50 -34.33
N GLU A 86 2.03 -27.38 -35.23
CA GLU A 86 0.72 -28.04 -35.16
C GLU A 86 0.83 -29.46 -34.58
N ASP A 87 -0.06 -29.83 -33.65
CA ASP A 87 -0.21 -31.23 -33.21
C ASP A 87 -0.79 -32.10 -34.33
N SER A 88 -0.20 -33.28 -34.54
CA SER A 88 -0.78 -34.35 -35.36
C SER A 88 -0.67 -35.70 -34.64
N GLU A 89 -1.74 -36.49 -34.68
CA GLU A 89 -1.92 -37.67 -33.84
C GLU A 89 -1.08 -38.90 -34.29
N VAL A 90 -0.92 -39.85 -33.37
CA VAL A 90 -0.08 -41.05 -33.48
C VAL A 90 -0.77 -42.24 -34.15
N ASP A 91 0.01 -43.11 -34.81
CA ASP A 91 -0.27 -44.55 -34.88
C ASP A 91 1.04 -45.38 -35.02
N VAL A 92 0.96 -46.73 -34.94
CA VAL A 92 2.02 -47.58 -34.34
C VAL A 92 3.07 -48.25 -35.27
N GLU A 93 4.28 -48.43 -34.68
CA GLU A 93 5.19 -49.60 -34.70
C GLU A 93 6.18 -49.96 -35.85
N ALA A 94 7.43 -50.21 -35.41
CA ALA A 94 8.31 -51.36 -35.71
C ALA A 94 9.44 -51.32 -36.80
N GLN A 95 10.68 -51.32 -36.26
CA GLN A 95 11.89 -52.10 -36.63
C GLN A 95 13.00 -51.58 -37.60
N THR A 96 14.23 -51.66 -37.05
CA THR A 96 15.55 -52.03 -37.63
C THR A 96 16.42 -51.08 -38.50
N SER A 97 17.47 -50.57 -37.84
CA SER A 97 18.93 -50.67 -38.16
C SER A 97 19.66 -49.84 -39.25
N GLU A 98 20.83 -49.35 -38.83
CA GLU A 98 22.11 -49.13 -39.56
C GLU A 98 22.37 -47.87 -40.45
N ASP A 99 22.98 -46.86 -39.79
CA ASP A 99 24.36 -46.36 -40.05
C ASP A 99 24.67 -45.23 -41.08
N SER A 100 25.83 -44.58 -40.82
CA SER A 100 26.69 -43.75 -41.70
C SER A 100 26.35 -42.26 -41.98
N GLU A 101 27.29 -41.40 -41.55
CA GLU A 101 27.58 -40.01 -41.99
C GLU A 101 28.11 -39.98 -43.48
N PRO A 102 28.39 -38.83 -44.18
CA PRO A 102 28.67 -37.47 -43.67
C PRO A 102 28.17 -36.22 -44.47
N LYS A 103 28.21 -35.07 -43.77
CA LYS A 103 28.68 -33.70 -44.16
C LYS A 103 28.57 -33.17 -45.62
N LYS A 104 28.16 -31.88 -45.75
CA LYS A 104 28.46 -30.99 -46.89
C LYS A 104 29.06 -29.65 -46.47
N GLU A 105 30.04 -29.16 -47.23
CA GLU A 105 30.73 -27.87 -46.99
C GLU A 105 30.06 -26.67 -47.68
N LYS A 106 30.47 -25.47 -47.27
CA LYS A 106 30.11 -24.18 -47.91
C LYS A 106 30.99 -23.92 -49.13
N ARG A 107 30.43 -23.36 -50.21
CA ARG A 107 31.18 -22.44 -51.08
C ARG A 107 30.29 -21.40 -51.75
N SER A 108 30.90 -20.28 -52.13
CA SER A 108 30.23 -19.02 -52.49
C SER A 108 30.55 -18.58 -53.92
N LYS A 109 29.75 -17.65 -54.47
CA LYS A 109 30.24 -16.56 -55.34
C LYS A 109 29.26 -15.39 -55.44
N LYS A 110 29.73 -14.28 -56.03
CA LYS A 110 29.09 -12.96 -56.02
C LYS A 110 28.28 -12.65 -57.29
N VAL A 111 27.27 -11.81 -57.08
CA VAL A 111 26.67 -10.79 -57.95
C VAL A 111 27.51 -10.33 -59.16
N SER A 112 26.83 -10.15 -60.29
CA SER A 112 27.06 -9.06 -61.25
C SER A 112 25.74 -8.28 -61.44
N GLN A 113 25.82 -6.97 -61.71
CA GLN A 113 24.66 -6.11 -61.99
C GLN A 113 24.48 -5.90 -63.50
N GLU A 114 23.23 -5.76 -63.95
CA GLU A 114 22.91 -4.95 -65.14
C GLU A 114 21.47 -4.40 -65.00
N GLU A 115 21.15 -3.30 -65.70
CA GLU A 115 20.06 -2.39 -65.31
C GLU A 115 18.88 -2.28 -66.29
N TYR A 116 17.68 -2.08 -65.71
CA TYR A 116 16.44 -1.51 -66.26
C TYR A 116 16.02 -1.78 -67.73
N LYS A 117 14.98 -2.62 -67.86
CA LYS A 117 13.77 -2.25 -68.63
C LYS A 117 12.51 -2.46 -67.79
N THR A 118 11.42 -1.79 -68.16
CA THR A 118 10.39 -1.35 -67.20
C THR A 118 9.00 -1.96 -67.40
N SER A 119 8.24 -2.01 -66.30
CA SER A 119 6.80 -1.71 -66.22
C SER A 119 5.87 -2.27 -67.31
N ALA A 120 5.41 -3.52 -67.12
CA ALA A 120 4.13 -3.99 -67.69
C ALA A 120 3.40 -4.94 -66.73
N LEU A 121 4.01 -6.09 -66.39
CA LEU A 121 3.35 -7.15 -65.60
C LEU A 121 2.96 -6.74 -64.17
N ALA A 122 3.74 -5.87 -63.51
CA ALA A 122 3.47 -5.48 -62.12
C ALA A 122 2.11 -4.77 -61.94
N ALA A 123 1.71 -3.94 -62.91
CA ALA A 123 0.43 -3.22 -62.86
C ALA A 123 -0.78 -4.16 -63.04
N LEU A 124 -0.63 -5.23 -63.82
CA LEU A 124 -1.69 -6.23 -64.04
C LEU A 124 -1.95 -7.08 -62.79
N ASN A 125 -0.91 -7.42 -62.04
CA ASN A 125 -1.05 -8.16 -60.77
C ASN A 125 -1.56 -7.29 -59.61
N ALA A 126 -1.38 -5.96 -59.64
CA ALA A 126 -1.93 -5.06 -58.61
C ALA A 126 -3.47 -4.96 -58.62
N ASN A 127 -4.10 -5.13 -59.80
CA ASN A 127 -5.54 -5.33 -59.87
C ASN A 127 -5.95 -6.71 -59.33
N SER A 128 -5.18 -7.77 -59.66
CA SER A 128 -5.46 -9.13 -59.18
C SER A 128 -5.51 -9.21 -57.65
N SER A 129 -4.55 -8.58 -56.94
CA SER A 129 -4.58 -8.55 -55.47
C SER A 129 -5.76 -7.76 -54.92
N ARG A 130 -6.02 -6.52 -55.41
CA ARG A 130 -7.17 -5.72 -54.95
C ARG A 130 -8.52 -6.37 -55.25
N GLU A 131 -8.66 -7.03 -56.40
CA GLU A 131 -9.87 -7.77 -56.77
C GLU A 131 -10.01 -9.07 -55.96
N ALA A 132 -8.91 -9.74 -55.62
CA ALA A 132 -8.91 -10.89 -54.71
C ALA A 132 -9.31 -10.49 -53.28
N HIS A 133 -8.73 -9.42 -52.72
CA HIS A 133 -9.15 -8.87 -51.43
C HIS A 133 -10.60 -8.41 -51.46
N ALA A 134 -11.07 -7.78 -52.56
CA ALA A 134 -12.48 -7.40 -52.71
C ALA A 134 -13.41 -8.63 -52.73
N LYS A 135 -13.08 -9.67 -53.51
CA LYS A 135 -13.81 -10.95 -53.54
C LYS A 135 -13.79 -11.64 -52.17
N GLN A 136 -12.66 -11.65 -51.48
CA GLN A 136 -12.54 -12.20 -50.12
C GLN A 136 -13.38 -11.39 -49.11
N LYS A 137 -13.43 -10.05 -49.22
CA LYS A 137 -14.22 -9.13 -48.39
C LYS A 137 -15.73 -9.26 -48.67
N VAL A 138 -16.13 -9.61 -49.90
CA VAL A 138 -17.51 -9.98 -50.27
C VAL A 138 -17.88 -11.36 -49.74
N LEU A 139 -17.06 -12.38 -50.02
CA LEU A 139 -17.29 -13.77 -49.60
C LEU A 139 -17.26 -13.90 -48.04
N ALA A 140 -16.46 -13.07 -47.36
CA ALA A 140 -16.50 -12.93 -45.90
C ALA A 140 -17.74 -12.18 -45.38
N LYS A 141 -18.36 -11.29 -46.17
CA LYS A 141 -19.68 -10.71 -45.84
C LYS A 141 -20.79 -11.72 -46.05
N GLU A 142 -20.78 -12.48 -47.14
CA GLU A 142 -21.74 -13.57 -47.41
C GLU A 142 -21.67 -14.64 -46.31
N ARG A 143 -20.47 -15.09 -45.93
CA ARG A 143 -20.23 -15.97 -44.77
C ARG A 143 -20.61 -15.37 -43.41
N LYS A 144 -20.82 -14.05 -43.31
CA LYS A 144 -21.33 -13.38 -42.10
C LYS A 144 -22.86 -13.25 -42.15
N ALA A 145 -23.44 -12.93 -43.30
CA ALA A 145 -24.88 -12.85 -43.54
C ALA A 145 -25.58 -14.22 -43.46
N ALA A 146 -24.91 -15.28 -43.91
CA ALA A 146 -25.41 -16.66 -43.84
C ALA A 146 -25.41 -17.28 -42.42
N LYS A 147 -25.05 -16.52 -41.38
CA LYS A 147 -25.08 -17.00 -39.98
C LYS A 147 -26.45 -16.77 -39.34
N PRO A 148 -26.93 -17.66 -38.45
CA PRO A 148 -28.15 -17.42 -37.70
C PRO A 148 -28.04 -16.12 -36.88
N ASN A 149 -29.10 -15.32 -36.94
CA ASN A 149 -29.26 -14.01 -36.29
C ASN A 149 -28.28 -12.92 -36.78
N ALA A 150 -27.74 -13.03 -38.00
CA ALA A 150 -26.81 -12.05 -38.59
C ALA A 150 -27.37 -10.61 -38.67
N ASP A 151 -28.58 -10.41 -39.21
CA ASP A 151 -29.18 -9.07 -39.37
C ASP A 151 -29.39 -8.38 -38.02
N ILE A 152 -29.78 -9.15 -37.01
CA ILE A 152 -30.02 -8.69 -35.64
C ILE A 152 -28.70 -8.23 -35.01
N ILE A 153 -27.62 -9.00 -35.23
CA ILE A 153 -26.25 -8.66 -34.79
C ILE A 153 -25.71 -7.43 -35.55
N GLU A 154 -25.99 -7.26 -36.84
CA GLU A 154 -25.58 -6.06 -37.58
C GLU A 154 -26.33 -4.81 -37.10
N ARG A 155 -27.66 -4.92 -36.86
CA ARG A 155 -28.46 -3.84 -36.25
C ARG A 155 -27.92 -3.46 -34.87
N SER A 156 -27.65 -4.44 -34.02
CA SER A 156 -27.16 -4.19 -32.66
C SER A 156 -25.76 -3.56 -32.64
N LYS A 157 -24.88 -3.89 -33.59
CA LYS A 157 -23.58 -3.23 -33.77
C LYS A 157 -23.73 -1.75 -34.14
N LYS A 158 -24.65 -1.43 -35.07
CA LYS A 158 -24.96 -0.04 -35.46
C LYS A 158 -25.50 0.78 -34.27
N LEU A 159 -26.27 0.17 -33.38
CA LEU A 159 -26.69 0.80 -32.11
C LEU A 159 -25.51 0.97 -31.14
N TRP A 160 -24.68 -0.07 -30.97
CA TRP A 160 -23.52 -0.03 -30.09
C TRP A 160 -22.53 1.08 -30.47
N GLU A 161 -22.21 1.26 -31.76
CA GLU A 161 -21.28 2.31 -32.19
C GLU A 161 -21.84 3.72 -31.92
N LYS A 162 -23.13 3.95 -32.17
CA LYS A 162 -23.79 5.20 -31.74
C LYS A 162 -23.69 5.41 -30.21
N LEU A 163 -24.00 4.37 -29.44
CA LEU A 163 -24.00 4.41 -27.97
C LEU A 163 -22.60 4.52 -27.33
N ARG A 164 -21.55 4.20 -28.09
CA ARG A 164 -20.13 4.36 -27.71
C ARG A 164 -19.64 5.80 -27.93
N LEU A 165 -20.15 6.50 -28.93
CA LEU A 165 -19.79 7.89 -29.27
C LEU A 165 -20.42 8.92 -28.32
N LYS A 166 -19.96 8.94 -27.06
CA LYS A 166 -20.45 9.79 -25.94
C LYS A 166 -20.69 11.27 -26.30
N SER A 167 -19.95 11.82 -27.26
CA SER A 167 -19.98 13.23 -27.68
C SER A 167 -21.03 13.60 -28.73
N HIS A 168 -21.70 12.62 -29.36
CA HIS A 168 -22.56 12.84 -30.54
C HIS A 168 -24.01 12.35 -30.36
N THR A 169 -24.44 12.00 -29.15
CA THR A 169 -25.77 11.42 -28.91
C THR A 169 -26.47 12.08 -27.75
N GLU A 170 -27.56 12.78 -28.06
CA GLU A 170 -28.38 13.51 -27.08
C GLU A 170 -28.97 12.60 -26.00
N LYS A 171 -29.33 13.17 -24.84
CA LYS A 171 -29.85 12.38 -23.71
C LYS A 171 -31.10 11.57 -24.09
N GLU A 172 -32.01 12.16 -24.86
CA GLU A 172 -33.22 11.48 -25.32
C GLU A 172 -32.97 10.47 -26.45
N GLU A 173 -32.08 10.77 -27.39
CA GLU A 173 -31.70 9.81 -28.45
C GLU A 173 -31.01 8.60 -27.83
N ARG A 174 -30.08 8.81 -26.90
CA ARG A 174 -29.40 7.74 -26.16
C ARG A 174 -30.39 6.85 -25.42
N ASN A 175 -31.41 7.42 -24.77
CA ASN A 175 -32.46 6.63 -24.13
C ASN A 175 -33.24 5.77 -25.14
N LYS A 176 -33.61 6.31 -26.31
CA LYS A 176 -34.28 5.57 -27.38
C LYS A 176 -33.41 4.42 -27.93
N LEU A 177 -32.14 4.71 -28.21
CA LEU A 177 -31.15 3.72 -28.68
C LEU A 177 -30.89 2.62 -27.63
N VAL A 178 -30.92 2.94 -26.33
CA VAL A 178 -30.81 1.96 -25.25
C VAL A 178 -32.07 1.08 -25.17
N VAL A 179 -33.27 1.63 -25.33
CA VAL A 179 -34.51 0.83 -25.39
C VAL A 179 -34.48 -0.14 -26.58
N GLU A 180 -34.17 0.34 -27.79
CA GLU A 180 -34.04 -0.51 -28.99
C GLU A 180 -32.97 -1.60 -28.80
N LEU A 181 -31.85 -1.27 -28.15
CA LEU A 181 -30.81 -2.25 -27.79
C LEU A 181 -31.34 -3.34 -26.84
N PHE A 182 -32.15 -2.98 -25.84
CA PHE A 182 -32.75 -3.96 -24.93
C PHE A 182 -33.82 -4.82 -25.59
N GLU A 183 -34.65 -4.27 -26.49
CA GLU A 183 -35.61 -5.04 -27.31
C GLU A 183 -34.89 -6.10 -28.18
N ILE A 184 -33.68 -5.78 -28.65
CA ILE A 184 -32.85 -6.71 -29.43
C ILE A 184 -32.19 -7.77 -28.53
N VAL A 185 -31.59 -7.39 -27.41
CA VAL A 185 -30.72 -8.28 -26.61
C VAL A 185 -31.51 -9.17 -25.63
N THR A 186 -32.67 -8.71 -25.12
CA THR A 186 -33.48 -9.47 -24.14
C THR A 186 -34.03 -10.77 -24.74
N GLY A 187 -34.03 -11.85 -23.97
CA GLY A 187 -34.40 -13.20 -24.39
C GLY A 187 -33.38 -13.88 -25.31
N ARG A 188 -32.24 -13.22 -25.56
CA ARG A 188 -31.21 -13.64 -26.53
C ARG A 188 -29.80 -13.39 -26.02
N VAL A 189 -29.57 -13.12 -24.73
CA VAL A 189 -28.23 -12.72 -24.24
C VAL A 189 -27.17 -13.78 -24.58
N LYS A 190 -27.47 -15.07 -24.42
CA LYS A 190 -26.56 -16.19 -24.75
C LYS A 190 -26.09 -16.17 -26.22
N ASP A 191 -26.96 -15.79 -27.17
CA ASP A 191 -26.64 -15.71 -28.61
C ASP A 191 -25.56 -14.68 -28.97
N PHE A 192 -25.32 -13.70 -28.08
CA PHE A 192 -24.43 -12.58 -28.34
C PHE A 192 -23.10 -12.69 -27.57
N VAL A 193 -23.12 -13.22 -26.34
CA VAL A 193 -21.93 -13.22 -25.48
C VAL A 193 -20.80 -14.14 -25.94
N PHE A 194 -21.13 -15.24 -26.63
CA PHE A 194 -20.15 -16.19 -27.15
C PHE A 194 -19.65 -15.84 -28.57
N LYS A 195 -20.21 -14.80 -29.21
CA LYS A 195 -19.75 -14.33 -30.51
C LYS A 195 -18.80 -13.16 -30.31
N HIS A 196 -17.54 -13.33 -30.71
CA HIS A 196 -16.46 -12.34 -30.57
C HIS A 196 -16.86 -10.93 -31.02
N ASP A 197 -17.65 -10.84 -32.09
CA ASP A 197 -18.06 -9.61 -32.73
C ASP A 197 -19.38 -9.00 -32.19
N SER A 198 -20.06 -9.64 -31.23
CA SER A 198 -21.26 -9.07 -30.58
C SER A 198 -21.25 -9.07 -29.05
N VAL A 199 -20.28 -9.70 -28.38
CA VAL A 199 -20.13 -9.61 -26.90
C VAL A 199 -19.99 -8.17 -26.39
N ARG A 200 -19.39 -7.25 -27.18
CA ARG A 200 -19.29 -5.81 -26.86
C ARG A 200 -20.66 -5.11 -26.78
N VAL A 201 -21.66 -5.61 -27.52
CA VAL A 201 -23.04 -5.12 -27.50
C VAL A 201 -23.69 -5.38 -26.14
N VAL A 202 -23.52 -6.59 -25.59
CA VAL A 202 -24.03 -6.93 -24.25
C VAL A 202 -23.28 -6.17 -23.15
N GLN A 203 -21.96 -5.99 -23.30
CA GLN A 203 -21.16 -5.12 -22.41
C GLN A 203 -21.57 -3.63 -22.47
N CYS A 204 -22.30 -3.21 -23.50
CA CYS A 204 -22.89 -1.87 -23.64
C CYS A 204 -24.29 -1.82 -23.01
N ALA A 205 -25.11 -2.86 -23.20
CA ALA A 205 -26.39 -3.02 -22.49
C ALA A 205 -26.17 -2.97 -20.96
N VAL A 206 -25.19 -3.69 -20.42
CA VAL A 206 -24.81 -3.63 -18.98
C VAL A 206 -24.22 -2.28 -18.55
N LYS A 207 -23.66 -1.47 -19.48
CA LYS A 207 -23.17 -0.12 -19.19
C LYS A 207 -24.32 0.89 -19.00
N TYR A 208 -25.47 0.67 -19.67
CA TYR A 208 -26.65 1.56 -19.59
C TYR A 208 -27.85 0.96 -18.83
N SER A 209 -27.76 -0.30 -18.39
CA SER A 209 -28.78 -1.02 -17.64
C SER A 209 -29.11 -0.39 -16.27
N ASN A 210 -30.38 -0.41 -15.87
CA ASN A 210 -30.76 -0.37 -14.46
C ASN A 210 -30.51 -1.73 -13.76
N MET A 211 -30.66 -1.81 -12.44
CA MET A 211 -30.32 -3.04 -11.71
C MET A 211 -31.18 -4.25 -12.07
N GLU A 212 -32.47 -4.07 -12.36
CA GLU A 212 -33.34 -5.20 -12.74
C GLU A 212 -33.00 -5.71 -14.15
N GLN A 213 -32.60 -4.81 -15.05
CA GLN A 213 -32.01 -5.19 -16.34
C GLN A 213 -30.68 -5.95 -16.18
N ARG A 214 -29.85 -5.62 -15.18
CA ARG A 214 -28.64 -6.40 -14.85
C ARG A 214 -28.97 -7.80 -14.34
N ARG A 215 -29.97 -7.92 -13.46
CA ARG A 215 -30.44 -9.24 -12.96
C ARG A 215 -31.07 -10.06 -14.08
N MET A 216 -31.87 -9.46 -14.97
CA MET A 216 -32.37 -10.13 -16.17
C MET A 216 -31.21 -10.71 -17.02
N ILE A 217 -30.19 -9.90 -17.32
CA ILE A 217 -29.01 -10.34 -18.06
C ILE A 217 -28.28 -11.46 -17.31
N ALA A 218 -28.12 -11.37 -15.98
CA ALA A 218 -27.48 -12.41 -15.19
C ALA A 218 -28.28 -13.72 -15.13
N ARG A 219 -29.63 -13.65 -15.03
CA ARG A 219 -30.53 -14.81 -15.07
C ARG A 219 -30.49 -15.50 -16.43
N GLU A 220 -30.46 -14.75 -17.54
CA GLU A 220 -30.27 -15.31 -18.88
C GLU A 220 -28.90 -15.97 -19.08
N LEU A 221 -27.87 -15.53 -18.35
CA LEU A 221 -26.52 -16.09 -18.43
C LEU A 221 -26.26 -17.26 -17.45
N LYS A 222 -27.27 -17.68 -16.69
CA LYS A 222 -27.15 -18.82 -15.79
C LYS A 222 -26.76 -20.11 -16.55
N GLY A 223 -25.83 -20.85 -15.98
CA GLY A 223 -25.16 -22.03 -16.54
C GLY A 223 -23.92 -21.71 -17.39
N GLU A 224 -23.61 -20.44 -17.64
CA GLU A 224 -22.55 -20.02 -18.56
C GLU A 224 -21.38 -19.29 -17.89
N PHE A 225 -21.45 -18.89 -16.61
CA PHE A 225 -20.49 -17.94 -16.05
C PHE A 225 -19.06 -18.48 -16.03
N LYS A 226 -18.88 -19.79 -15.80
CA LYS A 226 -17.57 -20.45 -15.93
C LYS A 226 -17.03 -20.36 -17.38
N THR A 227 -17.88 -20.61 -18.38
CA THR A 227 -17.49 -20.56 -19.82
C THR A 227 -17.17 -19.12 -20.25
N LEU A 228 -17.96 -18.16 -19.76
CA LEU A 228 -17.75 -16.74 -20.00
C LEU A 228 -16.44 -16.23 -19.37
N ALA A 229 -16.01 -16.79 -18.23
CA ALA A 229 -14.74 -16.45 -17.57
C ALA A 229 -13.52 -16.98 -18.36
N GLU A 230 -13.62 -18.16 -18.97
CA GLU A 230 -12.57 -18.71 -19.84
C GLU A 230 -12.42 -17.92 -21.15
N GLY A 231 -13.47 -17.25 -21.64
CA GLY A 231 -13.43 -16.51 -22.91
C GLY A 231 -12.78 -15.12 -22.82
N LYS A 232 -11.71 -14.91 -23.62
CA LYS A 232 -10.90 -13.68 -23.77
C LYS A 232 -11.66 -12.34 -23.78
N TYR A 233 -12.85 -12.30 -24.39
CA TYR A 233 -13.68 -11.09 -24.48
C TYR A 233 -14.93 -11.14 -23.58
N SER A 234 -15.47 -12.32 -23.28
CA SER A 234 -16.64 -12.50 -22.41
C SER A 234 -16.32 -12.26 -20.93
N LYS A 235 -15.07 -12.48 -20.51
CA LYS A 235 -14.61 -12.22 -19.13
C LYS A 235 -14.94 -10.80 -18.63
N PHE A 236 -14.85 -9.80 -19.52
CA PHE A 236 -15.16 -8.40 -19.21
C PHE A 236 -16.65 -8.13 -18.98
N LEU A 237 -17.55 -9.03 -19.42
CA LEU A 237 -18.96 -8.96 -19.07
C LEU A 237 -19.20 -9.37 -17.62
N ILE A 238 -18.50 -10.41 -17.14
CA ILE A 238 -18.56 -10.82 -15.73
C ILE A 238 -18.05 -9.69 -14.84
N ALA A 239 -16.87 -9.13 -15.13
CA ALA A 239 -16.33 -7.99 -14.37
C ALA A 239 -17.34 -6.83 -14.28
N LYS A 240 -18.03 -6.51 -15.39
CA LYS A 240 -19.09 -5.49 -15.41
C LYS A 240 -20.35 -5.86 -14.64
N LEU A 241 -20.68 -7.13 -14.48
CA LEU A 241 -21.79 -7.60 -13.63
C LEU A 241 -21.42 -7.53 -12.14
N LEU A 242 -20.20 -7.93 -11.77
CA LEU A 242 -19.67 -7.85 -10.40
C LEU A 242 -19.52 -6.40 -9.91
N GLU A 243 -19.21 -5.45 -10.80
CA GLU A 243 -18.99 -4.00 -10.58
C GLU A 243 -20.01 -3.29 -9.65
N LYS A 244 -21.25 -3.79 -9.55
CA LYS A 244 -22.32 -3.18 -8.73
C LYS A 244 -22.72 -3.99 -7.51
N GLY A 245 -22.07 -5.12 -7.24
CA GLY A 245 -22.19 -5.87 -5.99
C GLY A 245 -23.60 -6.37 -5.65
N ASP A 246 -24.46 -6.59 -6.65
CA ASP A 246 -25.84 -7.04 -6.41
C ASP A 246 -25.85 -8.50 -5.90
N PRO A 247 -26.43 -8.79 -4.71
CA PRO A 247 -26.32 -10.12 -4.10
C PRO A 247 -26.88 -11.28 -4.95
N GLU A 248 -27.90 -11.04 -5.78
CA GLU A 248 -28.44 -12.09 -6.66
C GLU A 248 -27.43 -12.41 -7.78
N ILE A 249 -26.87 -11.38 -8.40
CA ILE A 249 -25.87 -11.51 -9.46
C ILE A 249 -24.58 -12.14 -8.92
N LEU A 250 -24.13 -11.75 -7.72
CA LEU A 250 -22.95 -12.33 -7.08
C LEU A 250 -23.13 -13.82 -6.78
N GLU A 251 -24.26 -14.24 -6.21
CA GLU A 251 -24.49 -15.66 -5.90
C GLU A 251 -24.66 -16.51 -7.18
N LEU A 252 -25.32 -15.98 -8.22
CA LEU A 252 -25.40 -16.65 -9.53
C LEU A 252 -24.02 -16.91 -10.14
N ILE A 253 -23.11 -15.93 -10.10
CA ILE A 253 -21.75 -16.08 -10.65
C ILE A 253 -20.89 -16.98 -9.78
N ILE A 254 -20.86 -16.74 -8.46
CA ILE A 254 -19.97 -17.47 -7.53
C ILE A 254 -20.38 -18.94 -7.39
N SER A 255 -21.68 -19.26 -7.40
CA SER A 255 -22.14 -20.65 -7.31
C SER A 255 -21.74 -21.51 -8.52
N GLU A 256 -21.57 -20.90 -9.69
CA GLU A 256 -21.07 -21.58 -10.91
C GLU A 256 -19.54 -21.72 -10.97
N PHE A 257 -18.79 -21.14 -10.02
CA PHE A 257 -17.35 -21.34 -9.90
C PHE A 257 -17.00 -22.52 -8.98
N TYR A 258 -17.96 -23.01 -8.16
CA TYR A 258 -17.75 -24.16 -7.27
C TYR A 258 -17.69 -25.49 -8.03
N GLY A 259 -16.69 -26.31 -7.69
CA GLY A 259 -16.29 -27.51 -8.44
C GLY A 259 -15.37 -27.21 -9.63
N HIS A 260 -15.02 -25.94 -9.86
CA HIS A 260 -14.22 -25.49 -11.01
C HIS A 260 -13.02 -24.61 -10.63
N VAL A 261 -12.83 -24.26 -9.35
CA VAL A 261 -11.81 -23.31 -8.86
C VAL A 261 -10.40 -23.72 -9.29
N ARG A 262 -10.00 -24.97 -9.03
CA ARG A 262 -8.67 -25.51 -9.38
C ARG A 262 -8.36 -25.43 -10.89
N ARG A 263 -9.39 -25.56 -11.75
CA ARG A 263 -9.27 -25.39 -13.21
C ARG A 263 -9.18 -23.91 -13.57
N MET A 264 -10.07 -23.09 -13.01
CA MET A 264 -10.16 -21.66 -13.32
C MET A 264 -8.90 -20.89 -12.90
N ILE A 265 -8.36 -21.13 -11.71
CA ILE A 265 -7.13 -20.45 -11.22
C ILE A 265 -5.90 -20.74 -12.08
N ASN A 266 -5.93 -21.83 -12.84
CA ASN A 266 -4.85 -22.22 -13.75
C ASN A 266 -5.02 -21.72 -15.19
N HIS A 267 -6.20 -21.24 -15.55
CA HIS A 267 -6.58 -20.86 -16.91
C HIS A 267 -6.21 -19.38 -17.20
N PRO A 268 -5.52 -19.06 -18.32
CA PRO A 268 -5.00 -17.71 -18.58
C PRO A 268 -6.00 -16.56 -18.42
N GLU A 269 -7.24 -16.75 -18.87
CA GLU A 269 -8.31 -15.74 -18.76
C GLU A 269 -9.11 -15.83 -17.44
N ALA A 270 -9.68 -17.00 -17.12
CA ALA A 270 -10.57 -17.19 -15.97
C ALA A 270 -9.91 -16.98 -14.60
N ALA A 271 -8.59 -17.17 -14.48
CA ALA A 271 -7.89 -17.01 -13.21
C ALA A 271 -7.96 -15.57 -12.68
N TRP A 272 -7.90 -14.57 -13.57
CA TRP A 272 -8.07 -13.16 -13.22
C TRP A 272 -9.50 -12.86 -12.75
N ILE A 273 -10.51 -13.46 -13.37
CA ILE A 273 -11.90 -13.31 -12.93
C ILE A 273 -12.12 -13.97 -11.57
N LEU A 274 -11.52 -15.14 -11.33
CA LEU A 274 -11.60 -15.85 -10.06
C LEU A 274 -10.92 -15.06 -8.92
N ASP A 275 -9.68 -14.59 -9.10
CA ASP A 275 -8.99 -13.79 -8.07
C ASP A 275 -9.65 -12.41 -7.89
N ASP A 276 -10.21 -11.79 -8.93
CA ASP A 276 -10.94 -10.52 -8.75
C ASP A 276 -12.28 -10.70 -8.03
N THR A 277 -12.98 -11.79 -8.33
CA THR A 277 -14.19 -12.23 -7.60
C THR A 277 -13.84 -12.51 -6.14
N TYR A 278 -12.74 -13.21 -5.89
CA TYR A 278 -12.21 -13.47 -4.55
C TYR A 278 -11.88 -12.13 -3.86
N ARG A 279 -11.00 -11.31 -4.41
CA ARG A 279 -10.57 -10.01 -3.85
C ARG A 279 -11.75 -9.11 -3.49
N GLN A 280 -12.52 -8.70 -4.50
CA GLN A 280 -13.40 -7.53 -4.42
C GLN A 280 -14.77 -7.82 -3.80
N VAL A 281 -15.42 -8.93 -4.19
CA VAL A 281 -16.87 -9.11 -3.99
C VAL A 281 -17.26 -10.35 -3.19
N ALA A 282 -16.43 -11.39 -3.13
CA ALA A 282 -16.74 -12.59 -2.37
C ALA A 282 -16.80 -12.30 -0.85
N THR A 283 -17.93 -12.68 -0.24
CA THR A 283 -18.13 -12.68 1.21
C THR A 283 -17.15 -13.64 1.89
N THR A 284 -16.94 -13.51 3.21
CA THR A 284 -16.05 -14.40 3.97
C THR A 284 -16.38 -15.88 3.76
N THR A 285 -17.67 -16.26 3.77
CA THR A 285 -18.10 -17.65 3.55
C THR A 285 -17.84 -18.12 2.12
N GLN A 286 -18.02 -17.25 1.12
CA GLN A 286 -17.69 -17.58 -0.28
C GLN A 286 -16.17 -17.71 -0.46
N LYS A 287 -15.36 -16.80 0.11
CA LYS A 287 -13.89 -16.90 0.17
C LYS A 287 -13.42 -18.21 0.78
N THR A 288 -13.96 -18.57 1.94
CA THR A 288 -13.69 -19.84 2.62
C THR A 288 -13.97 -21.04 1.72
N ARG A 289 -15.10 -21.06 0.98
CA ARG A 289 -15.40 -22.16 0.04
C ARG A 289 -14.42 -22.21 -1.12
N LEU A 290 -14.16 -21.08 -1.79
CA LEU A 290 -13.24 -20.99 -2.92
C LEU A 290 -11.82 -21.42 -2.52
N LEU A 291 -11.33 -20.95 -1.37
CA LEU A 291 -9.99 -21.28 -0.89
C LEU A 291 -9.88 -22.76 -0.48
N ARG A 292 -10.87 -23.31 0.24
CA ARG A 292 -10.90 -24.73 0.60
C ARG A 292 -10.89 -25.64 -0.63
N GLU A 293 -11.64 -25.29 -1.68
CA GLU A 293 -11.68 -26.07 -2.92
C GLU A 293 -10.32 -26.15 -3.63
N TRP A 294 -9.48 -25.12 -3.49
CA TRP A 294 -8.17 -25.09 -4.13
C TRP A 294 -7.10 -25.93 -3.41
N TYR A 295 -7.32 -26.31 -2.14
CA TYR A 295 -6.38 -27.15 -1.38
C TYR A 295 -6.25 -28.58 -1.93
N GLY A 296 -7.27 -29.12 -2.58
CA GLY A 296 -7.25 -30.49 -3.10
C GLY A 296 -8.55 -30.94 -3.78
N PRO A 297 -8.48 -31.90 -4.71
CA PRO A 297 -9.63 -32.37 -5.49
C PRO A 297 -10.76 -32.96 -4.65
N GLU A 298 -10.46 -33.50 -3.46
CA GLU A 298 -11.43 -34.01 -2.49
C GLU A 298 -12.40 -32.93 -1.95
N PHE A 299 -12.01 -31.65 -2.03
CA PHE A 299 -12.89 -30.52 -1.68
C PHE A 299 -13.75 -30.02 -2.85
N SER A 300 -13.47 -30.45 -4.08
CA SER A 300 -14.22 -30.06 -5.30
C SER A 300 -15.51 -30.88 -5.53
N ILE A 301 -15.73 -31.95 -4.77
CA ILE A 301 -16.84 -32.90 -4.98
C ILE A 301 -18.10 -32.40 -4.25
N GLN A 302 -19.09 -31.90 -5.02
CA GLN A 302 -20.36 -31.33 -4.52
C GLN A 302 -21.24 -32.28 -3.65
N GLY A 303 -20.85 -33.54 -3.45
CA GLY A 303 -21.52 -34.52 -2.58
C GLY A 303 -20.87 -34.76 -1.21
N LEU A 304 -19.61 -34.35 -1.00
CA LEU A 304 -18.85 -34.62 0.23
C LEU A 304 -19.19 -33.60 1.34
N ASN A 305 -20.39 -33.73 1.89
CA ASN A 305 -20.85 -32.96 3.05
C ASN A 305 -20.04 -33.31 4.32
N THR A 306 -18.90 -32.63 4.52
CA THR A 306 -18.16 -32.65 5.79
C THR A 306 -19.06 -32.15 6.92
N LYS A 307 -19.24 -32.95 7.98
CA LYS A 307 -20.21 -32.70 9.05
C LYS A 307 -19.75 -31.62 10.04
N GLY A 308 -19.70 -30.37 9.59
CA GLY A 308 -19.30 -29.24 10.41
C GLY A 308 -19.45 -27.89 9.69
N PRO A 309 -19.08 -26.77 10.35
CA PRO A 309 -18.94 -25.49 9.68
C PRO A 309 -17.81 -25.59 8.64
N ILE A 310 -18.06 -25.09 7.43
CA ILE A 310 -17.02 -25.04 6.39
C ILE A 310 -15.93 -24.05 6.84
N THR A 311 -14.71 -24.56 7.03
CA THR A 311 -13.51 -23.75 7.29
C THR A 311 -12.56 -23.80 6.09
N ALA A 312 -11.68 -22.81 6.00
CA ALA A 312 -10.53 -22.77 5.11
C ALA A 312 -9.22 -22.64 5.90
N GLU A 313 -9.27 -22.71 7.23
CA GLU A 313 -8.08 -22.82 8.05
C GLU A 313 -7.43 -24.19 7.82
N LEU A 314 -6.27 -24.20 7.18
CA LEU A 314 -5.65 -25.45 6.73
C LEU A 314 -5.18 -26.30 7.91
N SER A 315 -4.66 -25.70 8.98
CA SER A 315 -4.35 -26.38 10.26
C SER A 315 -5.54 -27.22 10.75
N ALA A 316 -6.72 -26.62 10.87
CA ALA A 316 -7.92 -27.31 11.36
C ALA A 316 -8.40 -28.43 10.43
N ILE A 317 -8.30 -28.26 9.10
CA ILE A 317 -8.63 -29.31 8.12
C ILE A 317 -7.70 -30.52 8.26
N LEU A 318 -6.41 -30.26 8.50
CA LEU A 318 -5.39 -31.31 8.66
C LEU A 318 -5.44 -31.99 10.04
N GLU A 319 -6.05 -31.36 11.04
CA GLU A 319 -6.40 -31.98 12.32
C GLU A 319 -7.67 -32.84 12.23
N GLU A 320 -8.64 -32.49 11.38
CA GLU A 320 -9.85 -33.30 11.09
C GLU A 320 -9.52 -34.56 10.26
N SER A 321 -8.48 -34.53 9.42
CA SER A 321 -8.06 -35.67 8.59
C SER A 321 -6.52 -35.79 8.48
N PRO A 322 -5.81 -36.20 9.56
CA PRO A 322 -4.35 -36.28 9.57
C PRO A 322 -3.76 -37.21 8.51
N GLU A 323 -4.50 -38.26 8.11
CA GLU A 323 -4.13 -39.20 7.06
C GLU A 323 -4.03 -38.56 5.68
N LYS A 324 -4.72 -37.43 5.45
CA LYS A 324 -4.70 -36.68 4.19
C LYS A 324 -3.66 -35.56 4.16
N ARG A 325 -2.97 -35.27 5.27
CA ARG A 325 -2.00 -34.16 5.34
C ARG A 325 -0.99 -34.18 4.21
N LYS A 326 -0.33 -35.31 3.99
CA LYS A 326 0.73 -35.40 2.98
C LYS A 326 0.20 -35.09 1.57
N PRO A 327 -0.84 -35.79 1.05
CA PRO A 327 -1.45 -35.43 -0.23
C PRO A 327 -1.91 -33.97 -0.37
N ILE A 328 -2.52 -33.38 0.68
CA ILE A 328 -3.01 -32.00 0.64
C ILE A 328 -1.85 -30.99 0.55
N MET A 329 -0.81 -31.15 1.38
CA MET A 329 0.35 -30.26 1.35
C MET A 329 1.10 -30.40 0.02
N GLU A 330 1.38 -31.62 -0.45
CA GLU A 330 2.04 -31.86 -1.75
C GLU A 330 1.22 -31.28 -2.91
N HIS A 331 -0.11 -31.38 -2.89
CA HIS A 331 -0.96 -30.75 -3.91
C HIS A 331 -0.86 -29.22 -3.88
N LEU A 332 -0.97 -28.63 -2.70
CA LEU A 332 -1.02 -27.17 -2.53
C LEU A 332 0.33 -26.52 -2.85
N GLU A 333 1.45 -27.16 -2.49
CA GLU A 333 2.80 -26.73 -2.88
C GLU A 333 2.97 -26.68 -4.40
N ILE A 334 2.55 -27.73 -5.12
CA ILE A 334 2.57 -27.77 -6.58
C ILE A 334 1.70 -26.65 -7.17
N GLN A 335 0.52 -26.37 -6.60
CA GLN A 335 -0.36 -25.31 -7.07
C GLN A 335 0.18 -23.90 -6.79
N ILE A 336 0.79 -23.66 -5.63
CA ILE A 336 1.47 -22.39 -5.30
C ILE A 336 2.62 -22.15 -6.28
N ASN A 337 3.52 -23.13 -6.44
CA ASN A 337 4.66 -23.02 -7.34
C ASN A 337 4.22 -22.82 -8.81
N GLN A 338 3.13 -23.47 -9.25
CA GLN A 338 2.57 -23.30 -10.59
C GLN A 338 2.06 -21.86 -10.85
N LEU A 339 1.51 -21.15 -9.86
CA LEU A 339 1.10 -19.74 -10.04
C LEU A 339 2.29 -18.78 -9.99
N ILE A 340 3.29 -19.03 -9.15
CA ILE A 340 4.53 -18.24 -9.10
C ILE A 340 5.27 -18.33 -10.43
N GLN A 341 5.45 -19.55 -10.99
CA GLN A 341 6.08 -19.76 -12.30
C GLN A 341 5.30 -19.10 -13.46
N LYS A 342 3.98 -18.98 -13.35
CA LYS A 342 3.13 -18.25 -14.31
C LYS A 342 3.18 -16.72 -14.14
N LYS A 343 3.96 -16.19 -13.19
CA LYS A 343 4.00 -14.77 -12.79
C LYS A 343 2.61 -14.23 -12.41
N LEU A 344 1.79 -15.07 -11.76
CA LEU A 344 0.48 -14.72 -11.18
C LEU A 344 0.61 -14.36 -9.69
N THR A 345 1.77 -13.80 -9.36
CA THR A 345 2.30 -13.32 -8.09
C THR A 345 1.51 -12.19 -7.45
N GLY A 346 0.58 -11.55 -8.17
CA GLY A 346 -0.33 -10.52 -7.65
C GLY A 346 -1.64 -11.05 -7.07
N PHE A 347 -1.93 -12.35 -7.18
CA PHE A 347 -3.23 -12.91 -6.79
C PHE A 347 -3.41 -12.96 -5.26
N THR A 348 -4.46 -12.31 -4.78
CA THR A 348 -4.85 -12.33 -3.36
C THR A 348 -5.21 -13.72 -2.86
N MET A 349 -5.79 -14.56 -3.72
CA MET A 349 -6.11 -15.95 -3.42
C MET A 349 -4.83 -16.80 -3.23
N LEU A 350 -3.80 -16.58 -4.05
CA LEU A 350 -2.47 -17.18 -3.89
C LEU A 350 -1.86 -16.79 -2.53
N HIS A 351 -1.93 -15.51 -2.16
CA HIS A 351 -1.37 -15.04 -0.89
C HIS A 351 -2.05 -15.65 0.34
N ASP A 352 -3.36 -15.91 0.29
CA ASP A 352 -4.10 -16.59 1.36
C ASP A 352 -3.66 -18.06 1.45
N ALA A 353 -3.65 -18.79 0.33
CA ALA A 353 -3.17 -20.18 0.30
C ALA A 353 -1.72 -20.33 0.77
N MET A 354 -0.83 -19.42 0.39
CA MET A 354 0.56 -19.39 0.85
C MET A 354 0.67 -19.15 2.37
N LEU A 355 -0.17 -18.28 2.94
CA LEU A 355 -0.24 -18.08 4.38
C LEU A 355 -0.77 -19.35 5.08
N GLN A 356 -1.80 -19.98 4.53
CA GLN A 356 -2.44 -21.16 5.10
C GLN A 356 -1.52 -22.39 5.04
N TYR A 357 -0.79 -22.57 3.94
CA TYR A 357 0.29 -23.55 3.83
C TYR A 357 1.34 -23.32 4.91
N PHE A 358 1.88 -22.10 5.02
CA PHE A 358 2.92 -21.79 6.00
C PHE A 358 2.45 -21.95 7.46
N LEU A 359 1.20 -21.61 7.79
CA LEU A 359 0.61 -21.83 9.12
C LEU A 359 0.33 -23.31 9.40
N ALA A 360 0.10 -24.12 8.37
CA ALA A 360 -0.01 -25.56 8.50
C ALA A 360 1.35 -26.26 8.67
N CYS A 361 2.46 -25.66 8.22
CA CYS A 361 3.81 -26.14 8.49
C CYS A 361 4.18 -25.98 9.98
N LYS A 362 4.84 -26.99 10.56
CA LYS A 362 5.33 -26.88 11.95
C LYS A 362 6.63 -26.07 11.99
N PRO A 363 6.74 -25.01 12.82
CA PRO A 363 7.95 -24.18 12.86
C PRO A 363 9.24 -24.99 13.09
N GLY A 364 10.21 -24.82 12.19
CA GLY A 364 11.52 -25.49 12.25
C GLY A 364 11.62 -26.87 11.59
N THR A 365 10.55 -27.39 10.98
CA THR A 365 10.66 -28.58 10.08
C THR A 365 11.35 -28.22 8.77
N SER A 366 11.78 -29.23 7.99
CA SER A 366 12.22 -29.04 6.61
C SER A 366 11.13 -28.36 5.79
N GLU A 367 9.91 -28.91 5.77
CA GLU A 367 8.69 -28.36 5.15
C GLU A 367 8.49 -26.84 5.38
N ALA A 368 8.76 -26.33 6.59
CA ALA A 368 8.72 -24.90 6.89
C ALA A 368 9.92 -24.11 6.34
N ASN A 369 11.13 -24.68 6.45
CA ASN A 369 12.37 -24.06 5.97
C ASN A 369 12.46 -24.04 4.43
N ASP A 370 12.02 -25.11 3.77
CA ASP A 370 12.03 -25.30 2.33
C ASP A 370 11.05 -24.30 1.67
N PHE A 371 9.87 -24.09 2.26
CA PHE A 371 8.95 -23.02 1.86
C PHE A 371 9.54 -21.62 2.06
N LEU A 372 10.28 -21.39 3.16
CA LEU A 372 10.99 -20.13 3.36
C LEU A 372 12.14 -19.94 2.35
N GLU A 373 12.78 -20.99 1.85
CA GLU A 373 13.77 -20.91 0.77
C GLU A 373 13.09 -20.53 -0.56
N HIS A 374 11.93 -21.11 -0.89
CA HIS A 374 11.12 -20.71 -2.05
C HIS A 374 10.69 -19.24 -2.02
N LEU A 375 10.48 -18.65 -0.83
CA LEU A 375 10.21 -17.21 -0.68
C LEU A 375 11.45 -16.31 -0.86
N LYS A 376 12.68 -16.83 -0.85
CA LYS A 376 13.88 -15.97 -0.89
C LYS A 376 14.14 -15.46 -2.30
N PRO A 377 14.43 -14.15 -2.48
CA PRO A 377 14.92 -13.64 -3.75
C PRO A 377 16.37 -14.08 -3.97
N ASP A 378 16.67 -14.67 -5.13
CA ASP A 378 17.99 -15.25 -5.43
C ASP A 378 19.14 -14.30 -5.08
N ALA A 379 20.09 -14.79 -4.28
CA ALA A 379 21.22 -14.01 -3.79
C ALA A 379 22.35 -13.85 -4.82
N THR A 380 22.32 -14.58 -5.92
CA THR A 380 23.34 -14.57 -7.00
C THR A 380 23.02 -13.56 -8.11
N ILE A 381 21.73 -13.24 -8.29
CA ILE A 381 21.24 -12.29 -9.30
C ILE A 381 21.52 -10.84 -8.85
N LYS A 382 21.90 -10.00 -9.82
CA LYS A 382 22.37 -8.61 -9.61
C LYS A 382 21.21 -7.62 -9.48
N GLU A 383 21.46 -6.46 -8.87
CA GLU A 383 20.54 -5.32 -8.97
C GLU A 383 20.32 -4.94 -10.45
N GLY A 384 19.10 -5.11 -10.95
CA GLY A 384 18.71 -4.86 -12.35
C GLY A 384 18.02 -6.05 -13.03
N GLU A 385 18.25 -7.26 -12.54
CA GLU A 385 17.51 -8.48 -12.95
C GLU A 385 16.58 -8.87 -11.79
N GLU A 386 15.26 -8.77 -11.96
CA GLU A 386 14.30 -9.15 -10.91
C GLU A 386 13.85 -10.61 -11.08
N PRO A 387 14.26 -11.55 -10.20
CA PRO A 387 13.66 -12.89 -10.18
C PRO A 387 12.22 -12.81 -9.68
N ASP A 388 11.38 -13.79 -10.06
CA ASP A 388 9.95 -13.80 -9.74
C ASP A 388 9.63 -13.70 -8.24
N ASN A 389 10.55 -14.16 -7.39
CA ASN A 389 10.45 -14.04 -5.93
C ASN A 389 10.58 -12.58 -5.41
N VAL A 390 11.18 -11.65 -6.17
CA VAL A 390 11.21 -10.21 -5.84
C VAL A 390 9.82 -9.61 -6.02
N ASP A 391 9.19 -9.85 -7.16
CA ASP A 391 7.83 -9.38 -7.45
C ASP A 391 6.79 -10.04 -6.53
N LEU A 392 6.92 -11.34 -6.26
CA LEU A 392 6.13 -12.05 -5.26
C LEU A 392 6.20 -11.39 -3.87
N LEU A 393 7.41 -11.05 -3.38
CA LEU A 393 7.56 -10.38 -2.08
C LEU A 393 6.97 -8.96 -2.09
N LYS A 394 7.18 -8.18 -3.17
CA LYS A 394 6.54 -6.87 -3.36
C LYS A 394 5.02 -7.01 -3.26
N ASN A 395 4.41 -7.91 -4.04
CA ASN A 395 2.95 -8.11 -4.08
C ASN A 395 2.36 -8.66 -2.77
N LEU A 396 3.04 -9.61 -2.11
CA LEU A 396 2.61 -10.15 -0.82
C LEU A 396 2.42 -9.01 0.21
N ALA A 397 3.39 -8.08 0.30
CA ALA A 397 3.41 -7.03 1.31
C ALA A 397 2.16 -6.13 1.32
N PHE A 398 1.56 -5.83 0.16
CA PHE A 398 0.39 -4.94 0.06
C PHE A 398 -0.96 -5.64 0.34
N THR A 399 -0.95 -6.93 0.71
CA THR A 399 -2.18 -7.70 0.99
C THR A 399 -2.28 -8.15 2.44
N LYS A 400 -3.51 -8.34 2.94
CA LYS A 400 -3.74 -8.78 4.33
C LYS A 400 -3.06 -10.13 4.66
N PRO A 401 -3.27 -11.22 3.89
CA PRO A 401 -2.59 -12.48 4.18
C PRO A 401 -1.08 -12.41 3.88
N GLY A 402 -0.69 -11.85 2.73
CA GLY A 402 0.71 -11.79 2.31
C GLY A 402 1.60 -10.95 3.24
N SER A 403 1.12 -9.81 3.75
CA SER A 403 1.85 -9.02 4.73
C SER A 403 2.08 -9.78 6.05
N ARG A 404 1.14 -10.64 6.47
CA ARG A 404 1.33 -11.52 7.63
C ARG A 404 2.34 -12.61 7.31
N LEU A 405 2.27 -13.23 6.14
CA LEU A 405 3.25 -14.23 5.70
C LEU A 405 4.68 -13.66 5.69
N VAL A 406 4.90 -12.48 5.10
CA VAL A 406 6.22 -11.82 5.10
C VAL A 406 6.65 -11.45 6.53
N SER A 407 5.73 -11.03 7.40
CA SER A 407 6.05 -10.76 8.83
C SER A 407 6.54 -12.03 9.54
N LEU A 408 5.89 -13.17 9.29
CA LEU A 408 6.27 -14.47 9.83
C LEU A 408 7.58 -14.98 9.23
N ALA A 409 7.80 -14.79 7.93
CA ALA A 409 9.06 -15.13 7.26
C ALA A 409 10.25 -14.33 7.81
N LEU A 410 10.05 -13.04 8.12
CA LEU A 410 11.03 -12.24 8.86
C LEU A 410 11.26 -12.78 10.29
N ALA A 411 10.20 -13.19 10.99
CA ALA A 411 10.32 -13.69 12.36
C ALA A 411 11.04 -15.05 12.46
N TYR A 412 10.71 -16.01 11.60
CA TYR A 412 11.33 -17.35 11.58
C TYR A 412 12.66 -17.40 10.83
N GLY A 413 12.84 -16.57 9.80
CA GLY A 413 14.06 -16.55 8.98
C GLY A 413 15.32 -16.18 9.78
N THR A 414 16.48 -16.68 9.33
CA THR A 414 17.79 -16.37 9.92
C THR A 414 18.22 -14.93 9.66
N ALA A 415 19.34 -14.49 10.26
CA ALA A 415 19.92 -13.18 9.98
C ALA A 415 20.28 -12.95 8.49
N LYS A 416 20.61 -14.02 7.74
CA LYS A 416 20.81 -13.96 6.27
C LYS A 416 19.48 -13.72 5.57
N ASP A 417 18.46 -14.48 5.95
CA ASP A 417 17.14 -14.47 5.29
C ASP A 417 16.41 -13.16 5.55
N ARG A 418 16.46 -12.63 6.78
CA ARG A 418 15.93 -11.31 7.15
C ARG A 418 16.48 -10.19 6.26
N LYS A 419 17.77 -10.26 5.89
CA LYS A 419 18.38 -9.33 4.92
C LYS A 419 17.90 -9.55 3.49
N LEU A 420 17.73 -10.81 3.07
CA LEU A 420 17.21 -11.14 1.74
C LEU A 420 15.75 -10.72 1.57
N PHE A 421 14.89 -10.95 2.57
CA PHE A 421 13.49 -10.54 2.56
C PHE A 421 13.30 -9.01 2.62
N LEU A 422 14.25 -8.25 3.19
CA LEU A 422 14.21 -6.78 3.17
C LEU A 422 14.70 -6.15 1.86
N ARG A 423 15.56 -6.84 1.09
CA ARG A 423 16.15 -6.29 -0.14
C ARG A 423 15.12 -5.85 -1.22
N PRO A 424 14.04 -6.61 -1.52
CA PRO A 424 13.04 -6.25 -2.53
C PRO A 424 12.29 -4.93 -2.30
N TYR A 425 12.26 -4.43 -1.06
CA TYR A 425 11.45 -3.27 -0.67
C TYR A 425 12.18 -1.93 -0.79
N LYS A 426 13.47 -1.95 -1.11
CA LYS A 426 14.25 -0.76 -1.48
C LYS A 426 13.50 0.04 -2.56
N ASP A 427 13.46 1.36 -2.42
CA ASP A 427 12.77 2.29 -3.32
C ASP A 427 11.22 2.15 -3.28
N THR A 428 10.67 1.43 -2.29
CA THR A 428 9.22 1.29 -2.03
C THR A 428 8.81 1.48 -0.56
N ILE A 429 9.76 1.61 0.37
CA ILE A 429 9.51 1.73 1.82
C ILE A 429 8.56 2.89 2.12
N HIS A 430 8.70 3.99 1.38
CA HIS A 430 7.81 5.13 1.47
C HIS A 430 6.34 4.74 1.23
N MET A 431 6.06 4.03 0.13
CA MET A 431 4.71 3.56 -0.18
C MET A 431 4.22 2.55 0.87
N MET A 432 5.11 1.68 1.36
CA MET A 432 4.76 0.70 2.40
C MET A 432 4.36 1.34 3.72
N ALA A 433 4.99 2.44 4.14
CA ALA A 433 4.70 3.10 5.41
C ALA A 433 3.26 3.66 5.50
N PHE A 434 2.66 4.03 4.36
CA PHE A 434 1.29 4.55 4.27
C PHE A 434 0.26 3.49 3.83
N ASP A 435 0.66 2.26 3.50
CA ASP A 435 -0.31 1.21 3.15
C ASP A 435 -0.94 0.54 4.39
N ALA A 436 -2.19 0.09 4.28
CA ALA A 436 -2.91 -0.60 5.35
C ALA A 436 -2.29 -1.97 5.74
N ASN A 437 -1.60 -2.66 4.81
CA ASN A 437 -1.00 -3.97 5.04
C ASN A 437 0.52 -3.88 5.20
N ALA A 438 1.21 -3.23 4.26
CA ALA A 438 2.67 -3.29 4.13
C ALA A 438 3.44 -2.60 5.27
N HIS A 439 2.86 -1.61 5.94
CA HIS A 439 3.51 -0.99 7.11
C HIS A 439 3.82 -2.01 8.22
N HIS A 440 3.01 -3.07 8.35
CA HIS A 440 3.26 -4.16 9.28
C HIS A 440 4.53 -4.96 8.96
N VAL A 441 4.98 -5.00 7.69
CA VAL A 441 6.25 -5.64 7.31
C VAL A 441 7.44 -4.82 7.84
N LEU A 442 7.33 -3.49 7.81
CA LEU A 442 8.33 -2.57 8.39
C LEU A 442 8.36 -2.69 9.92
N LEU A 443 7.20 -2.77 10.56
CA LEU A 443 7.07 -3.03 12.01
C LEU A 443 7.66 -4.41 12.39
N ALA A 444 7.37 -5.45 11.59
CA ALA A 444 7.90 -6.79 11.79
C ALA A 444 9.43 -6.81 11.72
N ALA A 445 10.02 -6.14 10.72
CA ALA A 445 11.46 -6.00 10.60
C ALA A 445 12.09 -5.35 11.86
N MET A 446 11.55 -4.21 12.31
CA MET A 446 12.01 -3.57 13.55
C MET A 446 11.79 -4.43 14.80
N ALA A 447 10.78 -5.31 14.81
CA ALA A 447 10.49 -6.21 15.93
C ALA A 447 11.44 -7.41 16.04
N VAL A 448 11.98 -7.92 14.93
CA VAL A 448 12.67 -9.24 14.85
C VAL A 448 14.08 -9.24 14.25
N VAL A 449 14.53 -8.16 13.59
CA VAL A 449 15.88 -8.12 13.00
C VAL A 449 16.91 -7.69 14.06
N ASP A 450 17.93 -8.51 14.29
CA ASP A 450 19.01 -8.20 15.25
C ASP A 450 20.06 -7.23 14.65
N ASP A 451 20.18 -7.18 13.31
CA ASP A 451 20.95 -6.15 12.59
C ASP A 451 20.13 -4.85 12.46
N THR A 452 20.21 -4.07 13.52
CA THR A 452 19.61 -2.75 13.71
C THR A 452 20.18 -1.70 12.75
N LYS A 453 21.45 -1.84 12.31
CA LYS A 453 22.08 -0.94 11.34
C LYS A 453 21.53 -1.15 9.94
N LEU A 454 21.38 -2.41 9.52
CA LEU A 454 20.65 -2.76 8.31
C LEU A 454 19.21 -2.24 8.38
N THR A 455 18.49 -2.55 9.46
CA THR A 455 17.08 -2.18 9.62
C THR A 455 16.87 -0.67 9.59
N SER A 456 17.65 0.09 10.36
CA SER A 456 17.58 1.56 10.41
C SER A 456 17.94 2.18 9.05
N LYS A 457 18.99 1.69 8.38
CA LYS A 457 19.36 2.18 7.04
C LYS A 457 18.31 1.85 5.98
N SER A 458 17.82 0.60 5.94
CA SER A 458 16.85 0.15 4.93
C SER A 458 15.49 0.82 5.08
N ILE A 459 15.02 1.07 6.31
CA ILE A 459 13.71 1.70 6.51
C ILE A 459 13.85 3.23 6.49
N PHE A 460 14.64 3.80 7.40
CA PHE A 460 14.66 5.25 7.60
C PHE A 460 15.60 6.00 6.65
N GLY A 461 16.49 5.31 5.94
CA GLY A 461 17.28 5.92 4.86
C GLY A 461 16.45 6.35 3.65
N GLU A 462 15.23 5.82 3.49
CA GLU A 462 14.25 6.25 2.48
C GLU A 462 13.19 7.20 3.06
N LEU A 463 12.71 6.93 4.28
CA LEU A 463 11.70 7.76 4.94
C LEU A 463 12.21 9.12 5.42
N LEU A 464 13.49 9.24 5.78
CA LEU A 464 14.10 10.46 6.33
C LEU A 464 15.25 10.94 5.41
N PRO A 465 14.94 11.77 4.39
CA PRO A 465 15.95 12.26 3.45
C PRO A 465 16.87 13.29 4.11
N THR A 466 18.16 13.28 3.78
CA THR A 466 19.15 14.21 4.36
C THR A 466 19.21 15.56 3.63
N ASN A 467 18.06 16.09 3.19
CA ASN A 467 17.94 17.30 2.38
C ASN A 467 16.95 18.31 3.01
N ASP A 468 16.76 19.46 2.37
CA ASP A 468 15.90 20.53 2.89
C ASP A 468 14.41 20.15 3.03
N SER A 469 13.96 19.04 2.42
CA SER A 469 12.58 18.51 2.57
C SER A 469 12.37 17.63 3.81
N LEU A 470 13.42 17.36 4.59
CA LEU A 470 13.34 16.58 5.83
C LEU A 470 12.20 17.04 6.78
N PRO A 471 12.01 18.35 7.06
CA PRO A 471 10.98 18.78 8.02
C PRO A 471 9.56 18.53 7.51
N ASP A 472 9.30 18.80 6.23
CA ASP A 472 8.02 18.47 5.58
C ASP A 472 7.77 16.95 5.58
N LYS A 473 8.82 16.14 5.34
CA LYS A 473 8.66 14.69 5.30
C LYS A 473 8.35 14.07 6.66
N VAL A 474 9.00 14.56 7.72
CA VAL A 474 8.68 14.15 9.10
C VAL A 474 7.25 14.60 9.48
N LEU A 475 6.81 15.77 9.03
CA LEU A 475 5.44 16.27 9.25
C LEU A 475 4.39 15.39 8.53
N GLU A 476 4.64 15.04 7.26
CA GLU A 476 3.80 14.13 6.46
C GLU A 476 3.66 12.75 7.12
N LEU A 477 4.79 12.14 7.50
CA LEU A 477 4.83 10.85 8.21
C LEU A 477 4.07 10.92 9.55
N THR A 478 4.20 12.01 10.30
CA THR A 478 3.55 12.17 11.61
C THR A 478 2.02 12.33 11.51
N ASN A 479 1.51 12.77 10.36
CA ASN A 479 0.08 13.05 10.17
C ASN A 479 -0.72 11.80 9.75
N ASP A 480 -0.14 10.85 9.00
CA ASP A 480 -0.81 9.58 8.68
C ASP A 480 -0.76 8.58 9.86
N VAL A 481 -1.87 7.89 10.09
CA VAL A 481 -2.08 6.96 11.21
C VAL A 481 -1.13 5.75 11.18
N ARG A 482 -0.70 5.30 9.99
CA ARG A 482 0.18 4.15 9.76
C ARG A 482 1.63 4.59 9.65
N ALA A 483 1.90 5.65 8.91
CA ALA A 483 3.27 6.14 8.71
C ALA A 483 3.89 6.63 10.03
N ARG A 484 3.12 7.34 10.88
CA ARG A 484 3.56 7.73 12.23
C ARG A 484 3.88 6.52 13.10
N THR A 485 3.20 5.40 12.85
CA THR A 485 3.35 4.17 13.61
C THR A 485 4.66 3.48 13.26
N VAL A 486 5.05 3.46 11.97
CA VAL A 486 6.41 3.08 11.56
C VAL A 486 7.45 4.03 12.16
N LEU A 487 7.20 5.34 12.14
CA LEU A 487 8.13 6.37 12.64
C LEU A 487 8.38 6.31 14.15
N LEU A 488 7.33 6.09 14.95
CA LEU A 488 7.39 6.17 16.41
C LEU A 488 7.51 4.81 17.11
N TYR A 489 7.35 3.68 16.40
CA TYR A 489 7.52 2.35 16.99
C TYR A 489 8.89 2.13 17.70
N PRO A 490 10.04 2.66 17.22
CA PRO A 490 11.30 2.60 17.96
C PRO A 490 11.31 3.35 19.31
N PHE A 491 10.42 4.34 19.49
CA PHE A 491 10.32 5.16 20.71
C PHE A 491 9.18 4.70 21.65
N ALA A 492 8.16 4.04 21.08
CA ALA A 492 6.84 3.89 21.68
C ALA A 492 6.17 2.52 21.39
N SER A 493 6.94 1.43 21.31
CA SER A 493 6.47 0.07 20.95
C SER A 493 5.32 -0.49 21.80
N ASP A 494 5.14 0.03 23.01
CA ASP A 494 4.14 -0.46 23.98
C ASP A 494 2.94 0.51 24.08
N SER A 495 2.97 1.63 23.33
CA SER A 495 1.97 2.69 23.41
C SER A 495 0.66 2.32 22.71
N LYS A 496 -0.36 1.99 23.52
CA LYS A 496 -1.74 1.70 23.06
C LYS A 496 -2.44 2.85 22.32
N TRP A 497 -1.89 4.07 22.36
CA TRP A 497 -2.39 5.21 21.58
C TRP A 497 -1.79 5.26 20.17
N LEU A 498 -0.64 4.61 19.95
CA LEU A 498 0.05 4.52 18.67
C LEU A 498 -0.43 3.29 17.90
N LEU A 499 -0.37 2.12 18.55
CA LEU A 499 -0.68 0.83 17.94
C LEU A 499 -2.17 0.47 18.10
N ASP A 500 -2.86 0.29 16.97
CA ASP A 500 -4.23 -0.23 16.95
C ASP A 500 -4.31 -1.71 17.35
N ASP A 501 -5.53 -2.20 17.60
CA ASP A 501 -5.77 -3.52 18.16
C ASP A 501 -5.23 -4.65 17.26
N ASN A 502 -5.44 -4.55 15.94
CA ASN A 502 -4.92 -5.50 14.95
C ASN A 502 -3.37 -5.42 14.84
N THR A 503 -2.79 -4.22 14.89
CA THR A 503 -1.33 -4.06 14.89
C THR A 503 -0.70 -4.68 16.14
N ARG A 504 -1.33 -4.52 17.32
CA ARG A 504 -0.84 -5.14 18.57
C ARG A 504 -1.00 -6.65 18.58
N GLU A 505 -2.09 -7.20 18.05
CA GLU A 505 -2.27 -8.65 17.90
C GLU A 505 -1.20 -9.25 16.98
N ARG A 506 -0.97 -8.64 15.82
CA ARG A 506 0.11 -9.05 14.90
C ARG A 506 1.49 -8.93 15.53
N LEU A 507 1.79 -7.84 16.24
CA LEU A 507 3.07 -7.70 16.94
C LEU A 507 3.24 -8.73 18.06
N ALA A 508 2.18 -9.09 18.79
CA ALA A 508 2.24 -10.10 19.85
C ALA A 508 2.61 -11.50 19.30
N GLU A 509 2.11 -11.87 18.12
CA GLU A 509 2.52 -13.09 17.40
C GLU A 509 4.04 -13.09 17.12
N LEU A 510 4.58 -12.01 16.56
CA LEU A 510 6.02 -11.86 16.30
C LEU A 510 6.85 -11.78 17.61
N TYR A 511 6.27 -11.21 18.68
CA TYR A 511 6.91 -11.11 19.98
C TYR A 511 7.05 -12.47 20.67
N ALA A 512 6.13 -13.40 20.45
CA ALA A 512 6.27 -14.78 20.89
C ALA A 512 7.41 -15.47 20.11
N ILE A 513 7.39 -15.39 18.78
CA ILE A 513 8.38 -16.04 17.90
C ILE A 513 9.81 -15.54 18.18
N ARG A 514 10.02 -14.22 18.33
CA ARG A 514 11.35 -13.65 18.52
C ARG A 514 12.05 -14.11 19.80
N THR A 515 11.35 -14.69 20.78
CA THR A 515 11.97 -15.25 22.00
C THR A 515 12.91 -16.41 21.71
N THR A 516 12.70 -17.14 20.61
CA THR A 516 13.56 -18.25 20.18
C THR A 516 14.41 -17.89 18.95
N THR A 517 13.94 -16.96 18.11
CA THR A 517 14.59 -16.65 16.81
C THR A 517 15.42 -15.36 16.78
N SER A 518 15.44 -14.57 17.86
CA SER A 518 16.25 -13.35 17.96
C SER A 518 17.13 -13.37 19.21
N LYS A 519 18.34 -12.81 19.11
CA LYS A 519 19.32 -12.81 20.21
C LYS A 519 19.49 -11.47 20.91
N LYS A 520 19.04 -10.35 20.31
CA LYS A 520 19.12 -9.02 20.92
C LYS A 520 17.92 -8.74 21.80
N ASP A 521 18.15 -8.12 22.96
CA ASP A 521 17.07 -7.62 23.82
C ASP A 521 16.12 -6.70 23.04
N PRO A 522 14.78 -6.84 23.18
CA PRO A 522 13.82 -5.99 22.46
C PRO A 522 13.99 -4.49 22.68
N THR A 523 14.35 -4.06 23.88
CA THR A 523 14.53 -2.64 24.24
C THR A 523 15.79 -2.09 23.58
N ILE A 524 16.92 -2.78 23.75
CA ILE A 524 18.21 -2.40 23.14
C ILE A 524 18.09 -2.34 21.61
N ARG A 525 17.38 -3.29 21.01
CA ARG A 525 17.12 -3.32 19.56
C ARG A 525 16.41 -2.07 19.05
N LEU A 526 15.35 -1.64 19.75
CA LEU A 526 14.59 -0.45 19.36
C LEU A 526 15.37 0.85 19.64
N GLN A 527 16.10 0.93 20.75
CA GLN A 527 17.03 2.03 21.05
C GLN A 527 18.11 2.19 19.97
N GLU A 528 18.73 1.09 19.52
CA GLU A 528 19.70 1.08 18.42
C GLU A 528 19.09 1.48 17.06
N ILE A 529 17.78 1.29 16.85
CA ILE A 529 17.06 1.71 15.63
C ILE A 529 16.66 3.19 15.70
N ALA A 530 16.32 3.70 16.89
CA ALA A 530 15.95 5.10 17.15
C ALA A 530 17.16 6.07 17.11
N ARG A 531 18.29 5.67 17.70
CA ARG A 531 19.50 6.49 17.86
C ARG A 531 20.02 7.14 16.55
N PRO A 532 20.04 6.47 15.38
CA PRO A 532 20.50 7.08 14.13
C PRO A 532 19.53 8.09 13.51
N ILE A 533 18.23 8.01 13.83
CA ILE A 533 17.18 8.84 13.21
C ILE A 533 16.83 10.07 14.04
N GLU A 534 17.01 9.99 15.35
CA GLU A 534 16.68 11.02 16.33
C GLU A 534 17.28 12.40 16.01
N ALA A 535 18.54 12.44 15.56
CA ALA A 535 19.21 13.67 15.13
C ALA A 535 18.54 14.37 13.92
N GLN A 536 17.78 13.62 13.11
CA GLN A 536 16.99 14.14 11.99
C GLN A 536 15.62 14.62 12.47
N LEU A 537 14.97 13.85 13.35
CA LEU A 537 13.67 14.21 13.93
C LEU A 537 13.76 15.49 14.79
N LEU A 538 14.82 15.64 15.59
CA LEU A 538 15.10 16.87 16.34
C LEU A 538 15.30 18.07 15.40
N THR A 539 16.01 17.89 14.28
CA THR A 539 16.16 18.95 13.26
C THR A 539 14.82 19.34 12.63
N ALA A 540 13.97 18.36 12.30
CA ALA A 540 12.61 18.65 11.82
C ALA A 540 11.77 19.41 12.86
N ILE A 541 11.85 19.04 14.14
CA ILE A 541 11.15 19.73 15.24
C ILE A 541 11.62 21.19 15.32
N THR A 542 12.92 21.46 15.43
CA THR A 542 13.44 22.84 15.49
C THR A 542 13.02 23.68 14.27
N SER A 543 12.88 23.06 13.09
CA SER A 543 12.43 23.75 11.87
C SER A 543 10.93 24.01 11.78
N ARG A 544 10.07 23.18 12.39
CA ARG A 544 8.61 23.18 12.18
C ARG A 544 7.77 22.96 13.46
N ALA A 545 8.31 23.30 14.62
CA ALA A 545 7.68 23.05 15.92
C ALA A 545 6.23 23.59 16.03
N ALA A 546 5.94 24.75 15.43
CA ALA A 546 4.59 25.32 15.41
C ALA A 546 3.58 24.45 14.64
N ASP A 547 4.01 23.78 13.57
CA ASP A 547 3.17 22.85 12.81
C ASP A 547 2.94 21.58 13.62
N PHE A 548 3.98 20.99 14.22
CA PHE A 548 3.84 19.83 15.13
C PHE A 548 2.99 20.14 16.37
N ALA A 549 3.02 21.38 16.87
CA ALA A 549 2.15 21.86 17.94
C ALA A 549 0.67 21.98 17.53
N SER A 550 0.36 22.05 16.23
CA SER A 550 -0.98 22.36 15.71
C SER A 550 -1.92 21.15 15.56
N PHE A 551 -1.50 19.93 15.89
CA PHE A 551 -2.34 18.72 15.80
C PHE A 551 -1.98 17.65 16.83
N SER A 552 -2.97 16.85 17.24
CA SER A 552 -2.83 15.85 18.32
C SER A 552 -1.68 14.85 18.09
N PHE A 553 -1.48 14.39 16.85
CA PHE A 553 -0.42 13.41 16.54
C PHE A 553 0.97 14.05 16.56
N GLY A 554 1.09 15.32 16.15
CA GLY A 554 2.30 16.12 16.30
C GLY A 554 2.68 16.34 17.77
N LEU A 555 1.71 16.67 18.61
CA LEU A 555 1.91 16.79 20.07
C LEU A 555 2.35 15.46 20.72
N GLN A 556 1.86 14.32 20.21
CA GLN A 556 2.32 12.99 20.64
C GLN A 556 3.75 12.69 20.15
N PHE A 557 4.05 12.97 18.89
CA PHE A 557 5.38 12.84 18.30
C PHE A 557 6.44 13.67 19.06
N LEU A 558 6.13 14.93 19.38
CA LEU A 558 6.98 15.80 20.21
C LEU A 558 7.27 15.17 21.58
N GLY A 559 6.24 14.67 22.27
CA GLY A 559 6.38 14.05 23.59
C GLY A 559 7.21 12.76 23.60
N GLU A 560 7.25 12.02 22.50
CA GLU A 560 8.05 10.80 22.37
C GLU A 560 9.51 11.10 22.00
N VAL A 561 9.74 11.94 20.98
CA VAL A 561 11.08 12.22 20.43
C VAL A 561 11.90 13.13 21.35
N LEU A 562 11.28 14.15 21.96
CA LEU A 562 11.99 15.09 22.84
C LEU A 562 12.42 14.47 24.17
N VAL A 563 11.70 13.43 24.64
CA VAL A 563 12.20 12.55 25.72
C VAL A 563 13.32 11.66 25.19
N GLY A 564 13.02 10.80 24.20
CA GLY A 564 14.02 10.12 23.38
C GLY A 564 15.15 9.41 24.12
N ALA A 565 16.36 9.44 23.54
CA ALA A 565 17.63 9.12 24.18
C ALA A 565 18.42 10.43 24.43
N PRO A 566 18.43 10.99 25.65
CA PRO A 566 18.86 12.36 25.92
C PRO A 566 20.33 12.66 25.59
N GLU A 567 21.19 11.64 25.57
CA GLU A 567 22.61 11.76 25.24
C GLU A 567 22.88 11.88 23.72
N VAL A 568 21.86 11.69 22.88
CA VAL A 568 21.94 11.81 21.42
C VAL A 568 21.73 13.26 21.00
N GLU A 569 22.72 13.81 20.28
CA GLU A 569 22.77 15.21 19.81
C GLU A 569 22.24 16.24 20.84
N PRO A 570 22.83 16.35 22.05
CA PRO A 570 22.24 17.15 23.13
C PRO A 570 22.00 18.62 22.76
N LYS A 571 22.85 19.21 21.90
CA LYS A 571 22.66 20.58 21.41
C LYS A 571 21.38 20.74 20.60
N LYS A 572 21.15 19.85 19.61
CA LYS A 572 19.92 19.85 18.81
C LYS A 572 18.68 19.58 19.68
N ARG A 573 18.81 18.74 20.70
CA ARG A 573 17.74 18.51 21.68
C ARG A 573 17.42 19.79 22.45
N GLN A 574 18.43 20.51 22.95
CA GLN A 574 18.21 21.78 23.64
C GLN A 574 17.61 22.87 22.73
N GLU A 575 18.02 22.93 21.45
CA GLU A 575 17.42 23.81 20.43
C GLU A 575 15.93 23.48 20.20
N ALA A 576 15.60 22.20 20.01
CA ALA A 576 14.21 21.75 19.81
C ALA A 576 13.33 21.92 21.06
N LEU A 577 13.89 21.67 22.25
CA LEU A 577 13.25 21.91 23.54
C LEU A 577 12.99 23.41 23.78
N ALA A 578 13.92 24.29 23.42
CA ALA A 578 13.74 25.74 23.56
C ALA A 578 12.62 26.28 22.66
N GLU A 579 12.50 25.79 21.43
CA GLU A 579 11.42 26.20 20.53
C GLU A 579 10.05 25.68 20.99
N VAL A 580 9.96 24.44 21.50
CA VAL A 580 8.71 23.95 22.12
C VAL A 580 8.40 24.69 23.43
N ALA A 581 9.40 25.08 24.21
CA ALA A 581 9.20 25.92 25.38
C ALA A 581 8.60 27.28 25.00
N ARG A 582 9.13 27.94 23.95
CA ARG A 582 8.61 29.21 23.39
C ARG A 582 7.14 29.10 22.96
N LEU A 583 6.73 27.94 22.47
CA LEU A 583 5.35 27.65 22.03
C LEU A 583 4.41 27.18 23.17
N SER A 584 4.89 27.04 24.41
CA SER A 584 4.13 26.41 25.51
C SER A 584 2.77 27.05 25.77
N GLN A 585 2.67 28.38 25.71
CA GLN A 585 1.40 29.09 25.89
C GLN A 585 0.42 28.78 24.74
N GLN A 586 0.89 28.82 23.50
CA GLN A 586 0.10 28.45 22.32
C GLN A 586 -0.36 26.98 22.40
N ILE A 587 0.49 26.06 22.83
CA ILE A 587 0.18 24.62 23.01
C ILE A 587 -0.88 24.37 24.10
N LEU A 588 -0.99 25.27 25.08
CA LEU A 588 -2.01 25.20 26.13
C LEU A 588 -3.34 25.83 25.69
N ASP A 589 -3.27 26.98 25.03
CA ASP A 589 -4.43 27.77 24.60
C ASP A 589 -5.05 27.26 23.30
N SER A 590 -4.36 26.38 22.56
CA SER A 590 -4.80 25.82 21.29
C SER A 590 -5.96 24.83 21.46
N SER A 591 -7.17 25.38 21.61
CA SER A 591 -8.42 24.74 21.22
C SER A 591 -8.40 24.51 19.71
N LEU A 592 -7.81 23.38 19.28
CA LEU A 592 -7.58 23.13 17.86
C LEU A 592 -8.88 23.18 17.05
N PRO A 593 -8.88 23.85 15.88
CA PRO A 593 -9.98 23.78 14.94
C PRO A 593 -10.32 22.32 14.60
N THR A 594 -11.59 21.95 14.76
CA THR A 594 -12.05 20.56 14.66
C THR A 594 -12.14 20.09 13.21
N SER A 595 -10.98 19.82 12.59
CA SER A 595 -10.87 19.14 11.28
C SER A 595 -10.88 17.60 11.40
N SER A 596 -10.66 17.06 12.60
CA SER A 596 -10.58 15.61 12.87
C SER A 596 -11.56 15.10 13.96
N GLY A 597 -12.29 15.98 14.62
CA GLY A 597 -13.27 15.62 15.68
C GLY A 597 -12.67 15.26 17.05
N ASP A 598 -11.35 15.40 17.24
CA ASP A 598 -10.69 15.05 18.51
C ASP A 598 -10.72 16.22 19.53
N GLU A 599 -11.73 16.24 20.41
CA GLU A 599 -11.86 17.18 21.55
C GLU A 599 -10.67 17.15 22.55
N LYS A 600 -9.69 16.26 22.34
CA LYS A 600 -8.62 15.92 23.29
C LYS A 600 -7.33 16.70 23.08
N ALA A 601 -7.20 17.53 22.04
CA ALA A 601 -5.93 18.15 21.66
C ALA A 601 -5.24 18.93 22.79
N ALA A 602 -5.97 19.76 23.53
CA ALA A 602 -5.44 20.49 24.69
C ALA A 602 -4.97 19.56 25.82
N SER A 603 -5.57 18.36 25.95
CA SER A 603 -5.10 17.31 26.86
C SER A 603 -3.79 16.67 26.36
N HIS A 604 -3.62 16.48 25.04
CA HIS A 604 -2.35 16.01 24.47
C HIS A 604 -1.22 17.02 24.69
N GLY A 605 -1.43 18.31 24.42
CA GLY A 605 -0.45 19.37 24.67
C GLY A 605 -0.05 19.47 26.15
N LYS A 606 -1.04 19.51 27.04
CA LYS A 606 -0.85 19.47 28.51
C LYS A 606 -0.07 18.23 28.98
N ASN A 607 -0.38 17.04 28.47
CA ASN A 607 0.30 15.82 28.85
C ASN A 607 1.74 15.76 28.30
N MET A 608 1.97 16.24 27.08
CA MET A 608 3.31 16.39 26.49
C MET A 608 4.18 17.33 27.34
N LEU A 609 3.72 18.56 27.59
CA LEU A 609 4.45 19.54 28.39
C LEU A 609 4.75 19.01 29.81
N LYS A 610 3.79 18.37 30.46
CA LYS A 610 3.98 17.72 31.77
C LYS A 610 5.07 16.64 31.72
N THR A 611 5.11 15.83 30.66
CA THR A 611 6.11 14.76 30.48
C THR A 611 7.52 15.32 30.29
N LEU A 612 7.67 16.38 29.49
CA LEU A 612 8.96 17.06 29.30
C LEU A 612 9.45 17.72 30.60
N VAL A 613 8.57 18.42 31.32
CA VAL A 613 8.89 19.10 32.59
C VAL A 613 9.30 18.10 33.69
N GLN A 614 8.65 16.93 33.74
CA GLN A 614 9.03 15.86 34.67
C GLN A 614 10.24 15.03 34.20
N GLY A 615 10.84 15.38 33.06
CA GLY A 615 12.11 14.81 32.60
C GLY A 615 12.03 13.36 32.12
N GLY A 616 10.84 12.81 31.85
CA GLY A 616 10.70 11.39 31.49
C GLY A 616 9.28 10.86 31.46
N LYS A 617 9.14 9.58 31.12
CA LYS A 617 7.85 8.89 30.93
C LYS A 617 7.28 8.36 32.25
N PHE A 618 5.96 8.39 32.40
CA PHE A 618 5.26 7.77 33.53
C PHE A 618 5.05 6.28 33.31
N ASP A 619 5.57 5.43 34.20
CA ASP A 619 5.31 3.99 34.21
C ASP A 619 4.06 3.66 35.05
N PRO A 620 2.99 3.09 34.46
CA PRO A 620 1.80 2.68 35.19
C PRO A 620 2.02 1.56 36.21
N LYS A 621 3.10 0.77 36.11
CA LYS A 621 3.39 -0.35 37.02
C LYS A 621 3.95 0.15 38.36
N THR A 622 5.04 0.91 38.32
CA THR A 622 5.65 1.56 39.51
C THR A 622 4.88 2.79 39.98
N ARG A 623 4.01 3.37 39.13
CA ARG A 623 3.28 4.63 39.35
C ARG A 623 4.18 5.84 39.58
N LYS A 624 5.39 5.82 39.03
CA LYS A 624 6.35 6.92 39.06
C LYS A 624 6.65 7.42 37.64
N VAL A 625 7.17 8.63 37.55
CA VAL A 625 7.95 9.03 36.37
C VAL A 625 9.30 8.33 36.47
N VAL A 626 9.80 7.82 35.33
CA VAL A 626 11.17 7.36 35.16
C VAL A 626 11.89 8.48 34.40
N PRO A 627 12.73 9.30 35.05
CA PRO A 627 13.52 10.32 34.38
C PRO A 627 14.50 9.69 33.39
N VAL A 628 14.87 10.44 32.35
CA VAL A 628 15.95 10.03 31.45
C VAL A 628 17.30 10.58 31.93
N GLU A 629 18.38 9.83 31.68
CA GLU A 629 19.75 10.20 32.04
C GLU A 629 20.60 10.40 30.77
N PRO A 630 21.27 11.56 30.57
CA PRO A 630 21.21 12.77 31.41
C PRO A 630 19.84 13.48 31.39
N PRO A 631 19.52 14.29 32.42
CA PRO A 631 18.25 15.02 32.49
C PRO A 631 18.01 15.96 31.30
N LEU A 632 16.74 16.10 30.87
CA LEU A 632 16.36 16.93 29.71
C LEU A 632 16.63 18.43 29.87
N GLY A 633 16.64 18.96 31.10
CA GLY A 633 16.76 20.41 31.37
C GLY A 633 15.53 21.26 30.99
N PHE A 634 14.48 20.66 30.40
CA PHE A 634 13.28 21.40 29.95
C PHE A 634 12.58 22.19 31.07
N ALA A 635 12.65 21.73 32.33
CA ALA A 635 12.03 22.40 33.47
C ALA A 635 12.50 23.86 33.63
N ASP A 636 13.81 24.12 33.52
CA ASP A 636 14.38 25.46 33.67
C ASP A 636 14.12 26.36 32.46
N ILE A 637 14.14 25.78 31.25
CA ILE A 637 13.82 26.47 29.99
C ILE A 637 12.34 26.89 29.99
N PHE A 638 11.46 25.97 30.37
CA PHE A 638 10.03 26.20 30.52
C PHE A 638 9.74 27.27 31.59
N TRP A 639 10.41 27.20 32.75
CA TRP A 639 10.30 28.23 33.78
C TRP A 639 10.68 29.61 33.25
N ASP A 640 11.81 29.74 32.54
CA ASP A 640 12.29 31.02 32.04
C ASP A 640 11.34 31.65 31.00
N GLN A 641 10.47 30.87 30.34
CA GLN A 641 9.38 31.35 29.48
C GLN A 641 8.09 31.69 30.24
N ILE A 642 7.71 30.91 31.26
CA ILE A 642 6.37 31.00 31.89
C ILE A 642 6.31 31.74 33.24
N LYS A 643 7.46 32.08 33.85
CA LYS A 643 7.57 32.68 35.20
C LYS A 643 6.62 33.86 35.45
N ASP A 644 6.46 34.74 34.47
CA ASP A 644 5.63 35.95 34.59
C ASP A 644 4.12 35.64 34.58
N ASN A 645 3.73 34.51 33.98
CA ASN A 645 2.34 34.04 33.84
C ASN A 645 2.04 32.78 34.71
N VAL A 646 2.94 32.38 35.62
CA VAL A 646 2.84 31.12 36.38
C VAL A 646 1.52 30.96 37.14
N VAL A 647 0.93 32.06 37.61
CA VAL A 647 -0.35 32.05 38.35
C VAL A 647 -1.52 31.70 37.43
N GLN A 648 -1.53 32.20 36.19
CA GLN A 648 -2.51 31.81 35.16
C GLN A 648 -2.36 30.32 34.81
N TRP A 649 -1.13 29.81 34.69
CA TRP A 649 -0.88 28.38 34.47
C TRP A 649 -1.37 27.52 35.64
N ALA A 650 -1.08 27.93 36.88
CA ALA A 650 -1.46 27.19 38.10
C ALA A 650 -2.97 27.18 38.38
N THR A 651 -3.69 28.22 37.97
CA THR A 651 -5.15 28.36 38.15
C THR A 651 -5.96 27.88 36.95
N GLY A 652 -5.37 27.86 35.75
CA GLY A 652 -6.00 27.42 34.50
C GLY A 652 -5.72 25.97 34.10
N PRO A 653 -5.92 25.61 32.81
CA PRO A 653 -5.76 24.24 32.30
C PRO A 653 -4.36 23.66 32.53
N GLY A 654 -3.32 24.51 32.56
CA GLY A 654 -1.90 24.14 32.71
C GLY A 654 -1.49 23.67 34.11
N SER A 655 -2.41 23.65 35.08
CA SER A 655 -2.08 23.47 36.50
C SER A 655 -1.27 22.21 36.82
N PHE A 656 -1.56 21.09 36.13
CA PHE A 656 -0.82 19.83 36.29
C PHE A 656 0.58 19.85 35.66
N VAL A 657 0.90 20.79 34.76
CA VAL A 657 2.27 21.04 34.28
C VAL A 657 3.06 21.74 35.38
N ILE A 658 2.46 22.69 36.09
CA ILE A 658 3.08 23.36 37.25
C ILE A 658 3.24 22.41 38.45
N VAL A 659 2.28 21.50 38.68
CA VAL A 659 2.47 20.38 39.63
C VAL A 659 3.69 19.54 39.22
N GLY A 660 3.80 19.19 37.93
CA GLY A 660 4.95 18.49 37.38
C GLY A 660 6.27 19.24 37.57
N LEU A 661 6.28 20.57 37.43
CA LEU A 661 7.45 21.43 37.62
C LEU A 661 7.93 21.41 39.08
N VAL A 662 7.00 21.50 40.03
CA VAL A 662 7.30 21.42 41.48
C VAL A 662 7.67 19.98 41.91
N GLU A 663 7.27 18.96 41.15
CA GLU A 663 7.60 17.56 41.39
C GLU A 663 8.87 17.06 40.67
N SER A 664 9.44 17.85 39.74
CA SER A 664 10.64 17.47 39.00
C SER A 664 11.87 17.50 39.93
N GLU A 665 12.59 16.38 40.01
CA GLU A 665 13.69 16.19 40.96
C GLU A 665 14.96 16.96 40.56
N GLY A 666 15.14 17.23 39.26
CA GLY A 666 16.29 17.95 38.70
C GLY A 666 16.09 19.46 38.48
N PHE A 667 15.03 20.07 39.02
CA PHE A 667 14.69 21.48 38.77
C PHE A 667 15.14 22.40 39.91
N GLU A 668 16.19 23.19 39.68
CA GLU A 668 16.83 24.02 40.72
C GLU A 668 15.92 25.18 41.19
N LYS A 669 15.22 25.83 40.28
CA LYS A 669 14.44 27.07 40.56
C LYS A 669 13.08 26.80 41.25
N LYS A 670 12.85 25.60 41.78
CA LYS A 670 11.64 25.18 42.52
C LYS A 670 11.22 26.15 43.64
N GLY A 671 12.19 26.75 44.33
CA GLY A 671 11.93 27.77 45.36
C GLY A 671 11.31 29.06 44.82
N GLU A 672 11.61 29.45 43.58
CA GLU A 672 11.04 30.63 42.91
C GLU A 672 9.57 30.40 42.56
N VAL A 673 9.25 29.22 42.01
CA VAL A 673 7.87 28.82 41.66
C VAL A 673 6.97 28.87 42.89
N LEU A 674 7.40 28.25 43.99
CA LEU A 674 6.65 28.27 45.25
C LEU A 674 6.52 29.69 45.80
N LYS A 675 7.57 30.51 45.73
CA LYS A 675 7.54 31.93 46.16
C LYS A 675 6.60 32.79 45.31
N ALA A 676 6.49 32.54 44.00
CA ALA A 676 5.54 33.22 43.12
C ALA A 676 4.10 32.82 43.44
N LEU A 677 3.81 31.52 43.53
CA LEU A 677 2.49 31.01 43.88
C LEU A 677 2.03 31.41 45.28
N LYS A 678 2.96 31.57 46.24
CA LYS A 678 2.65 32.01 47.62
C LYS A 678 2.21 33.47 47.71
N LYS A 679 2.63 34.34 46.78
CA LYS A 679 2.13 35.73 46.69
C LYS A 679 0.65 35.75 46.33
N GLU A 680 0.29 35.04 45.25
CA GLU A 680 -1.08 34.99 44.72
C GLU A 680 -1.91 33.81 45.28
N ARG A 681 -1.61 33.39 46.52
CA ARG A 681 -2.27 32.27 47.20
C ARG A 681 -3.80 32.36 47.18
N LYS A 682 -4.35 33.58 47.29
CA LYS A 682 -5.81 33.82 47.22
C LYS A 682 -6.42 33.43 45.86
N GLN A 683 -5.71 33.67 44.75
CA GLN A 683 -6.16 33.28 43.42
C GLN A 683 -6.14 31.75 43.27
N LEU A 684 -5.11 31.11 43.82
CA LEU A 684 -4.96 29.66 43.84
C LEU A 684 -6.04 28.98 44.71
N GLU A 685 -6.37 29.54 45.87
CA GLU A 685 -7.48 29.11 46.75
C GLU A 685 -8.85 29.29 46.07
N ALA A 686 -9.06 30.37 45.32
CA ALA A 686 -10.27 30.56 44.53
C ALA A 686 -10.43 29.51 43.40
N ALA A 687 -9.36 29.24 42.64
CA ALA A 687 -9.37 28.24 41.56
C ALA A 687 -9.48 26.79 42.08
N ALA A 688 -8.93 26.51 43.27
CA ALA A 688 -9.04 25.22 43.94
C ALA A 688 -10.48 24.88 44.37
N GLY A 689 -11.26 25.90 44.75
CA GLY A 689 -12.59 25.76 45.32
C GLY A 689 -12.59 25.25 46.78
N PRO A 690 -13.75 25.26 47.45
CA PRO A 690 -13.85 24.89 48.86
C PRO A 690 -13.46 23.42 49.10
N ALA A 691 -12.75 23.18 50.19
CA ALA A 691 -12.27 21.86 50.58
C ALA A 691 -13.43 20.86 50.80
N MET A 692 -13.24 19.62 50.35
CA MET A 692 -14.17 18.52 50.62
C MET A 692 -14.07 18.11 52.09
N PRO A 693 -15.18 18.03 52.84
CA PRO A 693 -15.20 17.37 54.15
C PRO A 693 -14.77 15.90 54.03
N GLU A 694 -14.03 15.39 55.02
CA GLU A 694 -13.39 14.06 54.93
C GLU A 694 -14.37 12.88 54.77
N ARG A 695 -15.63 13.05 55.14
CA ARG A 695 -16.69 12.02 55.14
C ARG A 695 -17.06 11.43 53.77
N LEU A 696 -16.40 11.84 52.68
CA LEU A 696 -16.57 11.27 51.33
C LEU A 696 -15.39 10.41 50.85
N LYS A 697 -14.42 10.10 51.72
CA LYS A 697 -13.34 9.13 51.42
C LYS A 697 -13.83 7.67 51.31
N GLU A 698 -14.99 7.34 51.88
CA GLU A 698 -15.54 5.98 51.94
C GLU A 698 -16.91 5.88 51.24
N LEU A 699 -16.93 5.41 49.99
CA LEU A 699 -18.10 4.81 49.34
C LEU A 699 -17.61 4.00 48.11
N PRO A 700 -17.97 2.71 47.95
CA PRO A 700 -17.37 1.85 46.93
C PRO A 700 -17.92 2.09 45.52
N LYS A 701 -17.05 1.97 44.51
CA LYS A 701 -17.39 2.08 43.09
C LYS A 701 -18.37 0.96 42.66
N LYS A 702 -19.67 1.26 42.57
CA LYS A 702 -20.63 0.40 41.86
C LYS A 702 -20.94 0.92 40.45
N GLN A 703 -20.94 -0.01 39.50
CA GLN A 703 -21.22 0.22 38.09
C GLN A 703 -22.68 0.62 37.86
N LYS A 704 -22.97 1.42 36.83
CA LYS A 704 -24.28 1.44 36.15
C LYS A 704 -24.10 1.51 34.63
N LYS A 705 -24.54 0.44 33.95
CA LYS A 705 -24.94 0.47 32.53
C LYS A 705 -26.40 0.95 32.45
N GLY A 706 -26.80 1.62 31.36
CA GLY A 706 -28.20 1.58 30.90
C GLY A 706 -28.89 2.90 30.51
N LYS A 707 -29.06 3.10 29.19
CA LYS A 707 -30.21 3.70 28.47
C LYS A 707 -30.81 5.07 28.90
N LYS A 708 -30.61 6.07 28.00
CA LYS A 708 -31.64 6.85 27.27
C LYS A 708 -32.92 7.35 28.00
N ASN A 709 -33.05 8.67 28.21
CA ASN A 709 -33.82 9.61 27.36
C ASN A 709 -34.21 10.92 28.09
N ALA A 710 -34.19 12.06 27.37
CA ALA A 710 -34.76 13.39 27.71
C ALA A 710 -34.26 14.04 29.04
N LYS A 711 -34.13 15.37 29.16
CA LYS A 711 -34.80 16.49 28.48
C LYS A 711 -33.89 17.75 28.57
N ASP A 712 -34.22 18.82 27.86
CA ASP A 712 -33.53 20.12 27.99
C ASP A 712 -33.77 20.77 29.36
N GLU A 713 -32.71 20.91 30.15
CA GLU A 713 -32.59 21.93 31.20
C GLU A 713 -31.28 22.68 31.01
N LYS A 714 -31.29 24.01 31.22
CA LYS A 714 -30.10 24.84 31.09
C LYS A 714 -29.09 24.45 32.16
N ALA A 715 -27.96 23.88 31.76
CA ALA A 715 -26.86 23.61 32.67
C ALA A 715 -26.29 24.94 33.20
N GLU A 716 -26.62 25.28 34.45
CA GLU A 716 -25.88 26.32 35.18
C GLU A 716 -24.39 25.95 35.21
N VAL A 717 -23.54 26.91 34.86
CA VAL A 717 -22.09 26.72 34.81
C VAL A 717 -21.55 26.59 36.22
N ARG A 718 -21.51 25.34 36.71
CA ARG A 718 -20.82 25.00 37.96
C ARG A 718 -19.33 25.33 37.78
N PRO A 719 -18.71 26.13 38.66
CA PRO A 719 -17.30 26.51 38.49
C PRO A 719 -16.41 25.26 38.54
N GLU A 720 -15.57 25.10 37.51
CA GLU A 720 -14.64 23.98 37.42
C GLU A 720 -13.62 24.05 38.56
N ARG A 721 -13.60 23.03 39.42
CA ARG A 721 -12.70 22.97 40.57
C ARG A 721 -11.33 22.47 40.12
N ASN A 722 -10.33 23.33 40.11
CA ASN A 722 -9.00 22.98 39.59
C ASN A 722 -8.23 22.08 40.59
N ALA A 723 -8.25 20.77 40.33
CA ALA A 723 -7.54 19.78 41.13
C ALA A 723 -6.00 19.96 41.13
N GLY A 724 -5.42 20.59 40.09
CA GLY A 724 -3.99 20.93 40.08
C GLY A 724 -3.67 22.10 41.01
N ALA A 725 -4.54 23.14 41.04
CA ALA A 725 -4.40 24.25 41.98
C ALA A 725 -4.43 23.76 43.45
N ARG A 726 -5.28 22.78 43.75
CA ARG A 726 -5.28 22.09 45.06
C ARG A 726 -3.97 21.40 45.39
N LEU A 727 -3.42 20.60 44.46
CA LEU A 727 -2.14 19.91 44.66
C LEU A 727 -0.95 20.89 44.79
N LEU A 728 -1.08 22.13 44.32
CA LEU A 728 -0.11 23.20 44.56
C LEU A 728 -0.29 23.84 45.94
N LEU A 729 -1.52 24.05 46.42
CA LEU A 729 -1.79 24.50 47.79
C LEU A 729 -1.31 23.50 48.86
N GLU A 730 -1.40 22.21 48.56
CA GLU A 730 -0.87 21.12 49.40
C GLU A 730 0.68 21.10 49.44
N LYS A 731 1.37 21.99 48.69
CA LYS A 731 2.84 22.12 48.61
C LYS A 731 3.36 23.53 49.00
N LEU A 732 2.54 24.40 49.61
CA LEU A 732 2.81 25.85 49.84
C LEU A 732 2.82 26.34 51.31
#